data_AF-A0AAW6NG55-F1
#
_entry.id   AF-A0AAW6NG55-F1
#
_cell.length_a   1.000
_cell.length_b   1.000
_cell.length_c   1.000
_cell.angle_alpha   90.00
_cell.angle_beta   90.00
_cell.angle_gamma   90.00
#
_symmetry.space_group_name_H-M   'P 1'
#
loop_
_entity.id
_entity.type
_entity.pdbx_description
1 polymer ?
#
loop_
_entity_poly.entity_id
_entity_poly.type
_entity_poly.pdbx_seq_one_letter_code
_entity_poly.pdbx_strand_id
1 'polypeptide(L)'
;MLDDYPRVRPGPPKPSKIIQPQVFSLPPGTERYVVEGQGAVLIPVEAGDHLTIINTEGGQHCEVVASDPRGVLDAGIIGANAQGDARGLKGLLSSDNQSLRGMRMGLQARGIDLAEAQAVHLFEATTPAGTQEQFRATRDGVVIIAAPGDAMDIEAQNTATPLTVMVKRAVLKSKLRFELPDPLADPLQDIRVHTQTAESYFVKAGDYIQIIDVDGRQCTDFECFSARKLDKGIEHALDVTTTRTLMGHAYPMPGLHAKYYDQEMIPLVEVVQDTCGRHDAFAMACTEKYYNDIGYPGHVNCSNNFNTALAEHGVGARRGWMAINFFFNTSIDEHGVMYTDEPWSRPGDYVLLRALTDIVCVSSACPDDTSAANGWNPTDIHVRTYSGEETFQRSIATRVTPDSEPKMTKQTGFHDSFAKHTRNFIEYNGYWLANCYADAGPIEEYHACRQKCIILDLSPLRKFEITGPDAEALCQYAFTRNMKTLAVGGVVYTAMCYEHGGMVDDGTVFRLGKDNFRWIGGSDYGGEWLRELAEKLGLKVLVRASTDQLHNVAVQGPESRDLLRKIVWTAPHNPEFDQLGWFRFTPARLNTESGTPFVLSRTGYTGELGYEVMCHPKDCAEIFDAIWQVGQDHGLKPMGLEALDMVRIEAGLIFAGYDFSDQTDPFEAGIGFTVPLKSKTDDFIGRDALIRRKENPMRKLVGLEIDSNVEVGHGDCVHVGRAQIGEVTSAIRSPLLGKNIALARVDVAHCEPGTELEIGKLDGHQKRLPARIAENLAAFDPKKERPRS
;
A
#
# COMPACT_ATOMS: atom_id res chain seq x y z
N MET A 1 48.68 33.65 18.46
CA MET A 1 49.69 32.58 18.42
C MET A 1 48.95 31.26 18.36
N LEU A 2 48.89 30.67 17.16
CA LEU A 2 48.81 29.24 16.83
C LEU A 2 48.10 28.25 17.81
N ASP A 3 46.82 28.48 18.13
CA ASP A 3 45.96 27.44 18.75
C ASP A 3 44.88 26.90 17.80
N ASP A 4 45.02 27.15 16.49
CA ASP A 4 44.02 26.83 15.45
C ASP A 4 44.36 25.57 14.62
N TYR A 5 45.10 24.62 15.19
CA TYR A 5 45.29 23.31 14.56
C TYR A 5 44.42 22.25 15.24
N PRO A 6 43.68 21.42 14.48
CA PRO A 6 42.92 20.33 15.07
C PRO A 6 43.87 19.39 15.82
N ARG A 7 43.50 19.02 17.05
CA ARG A 7 44.25 18.06 17.87
C ARG A 7 44.43 16.75 17.09
N VAL A 8 45.64 16.49 16.62
CA VAL A 8 46.03 15.20 16.03
C VAL A 8 45.83 14.12 17.10
N ARG A 9 45.03 13.09 16.82
CA ARG A 9 44.93 11.91 17.68
C ARG A 9 46.16 11.03 17.42
N PRO A 10 47.13 10.92 18.34
CA PRO A 10 48.30 10.07 18.13
C PRO A 10 47.90 8.59 18.16
N GLY A 11 48.42 7.82 17.21
CA GLY A 11 48.20 6.37 17.07
C GLY A 11 48.28 5.94 15.60
N PRO A 12 48.47 4.64 15.31
CA PRO A 12 48.32 4.14 13.94
C PRO A 12 46.89 4.43 13.45
N PRO A 13 46.67 4.62 12.14
CA PRO A 13 45.33 4.72 11.58
C PRO A 13 44.50 3.55 12.11
N LYS A 14 43.37 3.85 12.75
CA LYS A 14 42.38 2.79 12.96
C LYS A 14 41.90 2.38 11.57
N PRO A 15 41.73 1.08 11.27
CA PRO A 15 41.07 0.69 10.05
C PRO A 15 39.73 1.43 9.98
N SER A 16 39.44 2.02 8.83
CA SER A 16 38.12 2.58 8.56
C SER A 16 37.11 1.47 8.85
N LYS A 17 36.31 1.64 9.90
CA LYS A 17 35.11 0.84 10.03
C LYS A 17 34.17 1.39 8.99
N ILE A 18 33.84 0.59 7.98
CA ILE A 18 32.74 0.90 7.09
C ILE A 18 31.51 0.97 8.01
N ILE A 19 31.00 2.18 8.22
CA ILE A 19 29.67 2.34 8.79
C ILE A 19 28.76 1.96 7.64
N GLN A 20 28.39 0.69 7.59
CA GLN A 20 27.32 0.29 6.72
C GLN A 20 26.07 0.97 7.29
N PRO A 21 25.22 1.61 6.45
CA PRO A 21 23.87 1.90 6.88
C PRO A 21 23.32 0.61 7.50
N GLN A 22 22.51 0.73 8.56
CA GLN A 22 21.81 -0.44 9.08
C GLN A 22 21.08 -1.02 7.87
N VAL A 23 21.63 -2.09 7.29
CA VAL A 23 21.02 -2.77 6.18
C VAL A 23 19.64 -3.11 6.72
N PHE A 24 18.59 -2.88 5.94
CA PHE A 24 17.18 -3.18 6.29
C PHE A 24 16.94 -4.67 6.63
N SER A 25 18.02 -5.41 6.88
CA SER A 25 18.14 -6.74 7.42
C SER A 25 18.05 -6.72 8.94
N LEU A 26 17.29 -7.68 9.44
CA LEU A 26 17.30 -8.12 10.82
C LEU A 26 18.75 -8.43 11.29
N PRO A 27 19.01 -8.51 12.60
CA PRO A 27 20.32 -8.87 13.13
C PRO A 27 20.88 -10.14 12.45
N PRO A 28 22.21 -10.28 12.26
CA PRO A 28 22.79 -11.42 11.56
C PRO A 28 22.23 -12.77 12.02
N GLY A 29 21.78 -13.58 11.06
CA GLY A 29 21.14 -14.87 11.31
C GLY A 29 19.71 -14.78 11.83
N THR A 30 19.04 -13.64 11.70
CA THR A 30 17.63 -13.48 12.07
C THR A 30 16.79 -13.40 10.81
N GLU A 31 15.72 -14.17 10.78
CA GLU A 31 14.68 -14.16 9.75
C GLU A 31 13.36 -13.71 10.40
N ARG A 32 12.48 -13.12 9.59
CA ARG A 32 11.14 -12.73 10.01
C ARG A 32 10.13 -13.31 9.04
N TYR A 33 9.05 -13.84 9.59
CA TYR A 33 7.89 -14.33 8.87
C TYR A 33 6.65 -13.62 9.41
N VAL A 34 5.68 -13.34 8.54
CA VAL A 34 4.36 -12.83 8.93
C VAL A 34 3.34 -13.92 8.65
N VAL A 35 2.56 -14.28 9.66
CA VAL A 35 1.41 -15.19 9.52
C VAL A 35 0.17 -14.32 9.47
N GLU A 36 -0.40 -14.13 8.29
CA GLU A 36 -1.64 -13.36 8.12
C GLU A 36 -2.77 -13.96 8.97
N GLY A 37 -3.73 -13.12 9.38
CA GLY A 37 -4.94 -13.59 10.06
C GLY A 37 -5.70 -14.57 9.15
N GLN A 38 -6.17 -15.68 9.72
CA GLN A 38 -6.70 -16.83 8.97
C GLN A 38 -5.67 -17.48 8.03
N GLY A 39 -4.38 -17.37 8.37
CA GLY A 39 -3.25 -17.90 7.61
C GLY A 39 -2.39 -18.88 8.41
N ALA A 40 -1.44 -19.51 7.71
CA ALA A 40 -0.43 -20.37 8.30
C ALA A 40 0.88 -20.27 7.50
N VAL A 41 2.01 -20.42 8.19
CA VAL A 41 3.35 -20.50 7.58
C VAL A 41 4.05 -21.79 8.01
N LEU A 42 4.92 -22.30 7.15
CA LEU A 42 5.78 -23.45 7.39
C LEU A 42 7.24 -23.00 7.38
N ILE A 43 7.95 -23.23 8.48
CA ILE A 43 9.31 -22.74 8.70
C ILE A 43 10.23 -23.93 9.01
N PRO A 44 11.27 -24.19 8.21
CA PRO A 44 12.29 -25.17 8.55
C PRO A 44 13.15 -24.68 9.72
N VAL A 45 13.46 -25.58 10.66
CA VAL A 45 14.27 -25.28 11.85
C VAL A 45 15.40 -26.29 12.00
N GLU A 46 16.57 -25.80 12.40
CA GLU A 46 17.74 -26.61 12.73
C GLU A 46 17.93 -26.65 14.26
N ALA A 47 18.55 -27.71 14.77
CA ALA A 47 18.82 -27.86 16.20
C ALA A 47 19.61 -26.65 16.74
N GLY A 48 19.02 -25.98 17.73
CA GLY A 48 19.57 -24.79 18.38
C GLY A 48 18.92 -23.48 17.97
N ASP A 49 18.16 -23.45 16.87
CA ASP A 49 17.44 -22.26 16.41
C ASP A 49 16.48 -21.74 17.49
N HIS A 50 16.34 -20.42 17.59
CA HIS A 50 15.40 -19.78 18.52
C HIS A 50 14.25 -19.18 17.72
N LEU A 51 13.02 -19.52 18.09
CA LEU A 51 11.81 -18.97 17.49
C LEU A 51 11.15 -18.05 18.50
N THR A 52 10.77 -16.86 18.08
CA THR A 52 9.95 -15.92 18.86
C THR A 52 8.67 -15.64 18.08
N ILE A 53 7.53 -16.04 18.63
CA ILE A 53 6.21 -15.76 18.06
C ILE A 53 5.63 -14.55 18.80
N ILE A 54 5.30 -13.50 18.05
CA ILE A 54 4.84 -12.22 18.56
C ILE A 54 3.38 -12.02 18.15
N ASN A 55 2.51 -11.80 19.13
CA ASN A 55 1.12 -11.43 18.91
C ASN A 55 1.04 -9.93 18.63
N THR A 56 1.30 -9.53 17.38
CA THR A 56 1.54 -8.13 16.98
C THR A 56 0.43 -7.18 17.43
N GLU A 57 -0.83 -7.56 17.21
CA GLU A 57 -1.99 -6.71 17.53
C GLU A 57 -2.73 -7.14 18.80
N GLY A 58 -2.36 -8.28 19.37
CA GLY A 58 -3.01 -8.87 20.54
C GLY A 58 -4.29 -9.62 20.17
N GLY A 59 -4.77 -10.48 21.08
CA GLY A 59 -6.01 -11.23 20.92
C GLY A 59 -6.01 -12.31 19.83
N GLN A 60 -4.94 -12.46 19.04
CA GLN A 60 -4.82 -13.53 18.04
C GLN A 60 -4.41 -14.85 18.69
N HIS A 61 -5.25 -15.87 18.58
CA HIS A 61 -4.87 -17.24 18.92
C HIS A 61 -3.82 -17.78 17.96
N CYS A 62 -2.90 -18.59 18.46
CA CYS A 62 -1.85 -19.20 17.67
C CYS A 62 -1.82 -20.70 17.92
N GLU A 63 -1.71 -21.49 16.85
CA GLU A 63 -1.45 -22.92 16.93
C GLU A 63 -0.08 -23.22 16.31
N VAL A 64 0.76 -23.94 17.07
CA VAL A 64 2.08 -24.38 16.62
C VAL A 64 2.10 -25.90 16.52
N VAL A 65 2.41 -26.42 15.33
CA VAL A 65 2.59 -27.85 15.07
C VAL A 65 4.02 -28.06 14.57
N ALA A 66 4.73 -29.06 15.08
CA ALA A 66 6.08 -29.37 14.61
C ALA A 66 6.16 -30.80 14.07
N SER A 67 6.98 -31.01 13.04
CA SER A 67 7.23 -32.33 12.47
C SER A 67 8.72 -32.58 12.24
N ASP A 68 9.14 -33.83 12.33
CA ASP A 68 10.47 -34.24 11.90
C ASP A 68 10.60 -34.15 10.36
N PRO A 69 11.80 -34.25 9.78
CA PRO A 69 11.99 -34.21 8.33
C PRO A 69 11.32 -35.34 7.54
N ARG A 70 10.77 -36.36 8.22
CA ARG A 70 10.01 -37.48 7.63
C ARG A 70 8.50 -37.30 7.76
N GLY A 71 8.05 -36.16 8.28
CA GLY A 71 6.64 -35.82 8.46
C GLY A 71 6.01 -36.31 9.76
N VAL A 72 6.79 -36.86 10.71
CA VAL A 72 6.25 -37.34 12.00
C VAL A 72 6.04 -36.15 12.94
N LEU A 73 4.80 -35.95 13.39
CA LEU A 73 4.43 -34.85 14.28
C LEU A 73 4.99 -35.05 15.69
N ASP A 74 5.70 -34.04 16.21
CA ASP A 74 6.32 -34.05 17.54
C ASP A 74 6.64 -32.62 18.01
N ALA A 75 5.84 -32.09 18.94
CA ALA A 75 6.08 -30.77 19.55
C ALA A 75 7.40 -30.68 20.34
N GLY A 76 7.99 -31.82 20.74
CA GLY A 76 9.27 -31.87 21.42
C GLY A 76 10.43 -31.36 20.55
N ILE A 77 10.25 -31.25 19.22
CA ILE A 77 11.22 -30.63 18.30
C ILE A 77 11.50 -29.18 18.69
N ILE A 78 10.51 -28.45 19.20
CA ILE A 78 10.68 -27.07 19.68
C ILE A 78 10.79 -26.98 21.22
N GLY A 79 10.98 -28.12 21.88
CA GLY A 79 11.07 -28.20 23.34
C GLY A 79 9.73 -27.98 24.06
N ALA A 80 8.60 -28.11 23.35
CA ALA A 80 7.26 -27.93 23.90
C ALA A 80 6.50 -29.26 24.02
N ASN A 81 5.39 -29.25 24.74
CA ASN A 81 4.44 -30.36 24.78
C ASN A 81 3.16 -29.92 24.07
N ALA A 82 2.60 -30.78 23.22
CA ALA A 82 1.30 -30.51 22.62
C ALA A 82 0.21 -30.47 23.71
N GLN A 83 -0.72 -29.55 23.56
CA GLN A 83 -1.75 -29.25 24.58
C GLN A 83 -3.15 -29.68 24.14
N GLY A 84 -3.37 -29.81 22.83
CA GLY A 84 -4.69 -30.12 22.27
C GLY A 84 -4.66 -30.42 20.78
N ASP A 85 -5.84 -30.63 20.22
CA ASP A 85 -6.08 -30.88 18.79
C ASP A 85 -5.82 -29.62 17.96
N ALA A 86 -5.13 -29.73 16.83
CA ALA A 86 -4.80 -28.60 15.94
C ALA A 86 -6.00 -28.16 15.09
N ARG A 87 -7.13 -27.85 15.73
CA ARG A 87 -8.42 -27.60 15.06
C ARG A 87 -8.37 -26.37 14.17
N GLY A 88 -7.70 -25.31 14.60
CA GLY A 88 -7.56 -24.09 13.85
C GLY A 88 -6.83 -24.33 12.53
N LEU A 89 -5.64 -24.93 12.58
CA LEU A 89 -4.85 -25.29 11.40
C LEU A 89 -5.61 -26.23 10.46
N LYS A 90 -6.30 -27.25 11.00
CA LYS A 90 -7.14 -28.17 10.21
C LYS A 90 -8.28 -27.42 9.50
N GLY A 91 -8.95 -26.52 10.20
CA GLY A 91 -10.02 -25.68 9.64
C GLY A 91 -9.53 -24.74 8.55
N LEU A 92 -8.35 -24.14 8.72
CA LEU A 92 -7.74 -23.29 7.70
C LEU A 92 -7.44 -24.08 6.43
N LEU A 93 -6.86 -25.28 6.55
CA LEU A 93 -6.44 -26.07 5.40
C LEU A 93 -7.58 -26.80 4.69
N SER A 94 -8.69 -27.05 5.38
CA SER A 94 -9.93 -27.56 4.78
C SER A 94 -10.76 -26.46 4.09
N SER A 95 -10.42 -25.19 4.29
CA SER A 95 -11.08 -24.08 3.60
C SER A 95 -10.66 -23.96 2.13
N ASP A 96 -11.53 -23.36 1.32
CA ASP A 96 -11.26 -23.02 -0.09
C ASP A 96 -10.31 -21.82 -0.24
N ASN A 97 -9.64 -21.39 0.83
CA ASN A 97 -8.69 -20.29 0.78
C ASN A 97 -7.50 -20.65 -0.13
N GLN A 98 -7.39 -19.96 -1.27
CA GLN A 98 -6.35 -20.21 -2.26
C GLN A 98 -4.95 -19.80 -1.77
N SER A 99 -4.84 -18.85 -0.83
CA SER A 99 -3.54 -18.43 -0.29
C SER A 99 -2.80 -19.55 0.45
N LEU A 100 -3.54 -20.56 0.92
CA LEU A 100 -2.99 -21.73 1.61
C LEU A 100 -2.66 -22.90 0.67
N ARG A 101 -2.75 -22.72 -0.66
CA ARG A 101 -2.36 -23.77 -1.64
C ARG A 101 -0.89 -24.16 -1.49
N GLY A 102 0.02 -23.17 -1.41
CA GLY A 102 1.45 -23.42 -1.21
C GLY A 102 1.71 -24.18 0.09
N MET A 103 0.99 -23.83 1.16
CA MET A 103 1.06 -24.53 2.44
C MET A 103 0.63 -26.01 2.31
N ARG A 104 -0.49 -26.30 1.63
CA ARG A 104 -0.94 -27.68 1.38
C ARG A 104 0.09 -28.49 0.58
N MET A 105 0.66 -27.90 -0.47
CA MET A 105 1.71 -28.53 -1.26
C MET A 105 2.97 -28.79 -0.43
N GLY A 106 3.37 -27.83 0.40
CA GLY A 106 4.54 -27.94 1.28
C GLY A 106 4.40 -29.04 2.33
N LEU A 107 3.19 -29.25 2.87
CA LEU A 107 2.86 -30.36 3.78
C LEU A 107 2.90 -31.71 3.06
N GLN A 108 2.27 -31.80 1.89
CA GLN A 108 2.23 -33.02 1.09
C GLN A 108 3.63 -33.47 0.66
N ALA A 109 4.46 -32.53 0.19
CA ALA A 109 5.85 -32.80 -0.21
C ALA A 109 6.71 -33.35 0.93
N ARG A 110 6.35 -33.04 2.18
CA ARG A 110 7.05 -33.48 3.41
C ARG A 110 6.38 -34.67 4.09
N GLY A 111 5.31 -35.22 3.52
CA GLY A 111 4.58 -36.36 4.10
C GLY A 111 3.90 -36.05 5.44
N ILE A 112 3.59 -34.79 5.72
CA ILE A 112 2.96 -34.37 6.98
C ILE A 112 1.45 -34.63 6.91
N ASP A 113 0.95 -35.57 7.70
CA ASP A 113 -0.49 -35.85 7.86
C ASP A 113 -1.04 -35.11 9.08
N LEU A 114 -2.03 -34.25 8.86
CA LEU A 114 -2.65 -33.44 9.91
C LEU A 114 -3.89 -34.08 10.53
N ALA A 115 -4.34 -35.26 10.09
CA ALA A 115 -5.57 -35.88 10.60
C ALA A 115 -5.58 -35.98 12.14
N GLU A 116 -4.48 -36.47 12.73
CA GLU A 116 -4.31 -36.61 14.19
C GLU A 116 -3.39 -35.53 14.80
N ALA A 117 -3.14 -34.42 14.07
CA ALA A 117 -2.24 -33.39 14.55
C ALA A 117 -2.68 -32.76 15.87
N GLN A 118 -1.73 -32.69 16.80
CA GLN A 118 -1.84 -31.93 18.04
C GLN A 118 -0.99 -30.66 17.96
N ALA A 119 -1.46 -29.59 18.57
CA ALA A 119 -0.80 -28.28 18.58
C ALA A 119 -0.39 -27.84 19.99
N VAL A 120 0.62 -26.97 20.03
CA VAL A 120 0.83 -26.05 21.14
C VAL A 120 -0.06 -24.84 20.89
N HIS A 121 -0.94 -24.50 21.84
CA HIS A 121 -1.82 -23.35 21.75
C HIS A 121 -1.18 -22.17 22.48
N LEU A 122 -1.06 -21.04 21.79
CA LEU A 122 -0.53 -19.81 22.36
C LEU A 122 -1.58 -18.71 22.27
N PHE A 123 -1.54 -17.84 23.27
CA PHE A 123 -2.37 -16.65 23.41
C PHE A 123 -3.88 -16.93 23.54
N GLU A 124 -4.56 -15.94 24.12
CA GLU A 124 -6.00 -15.90 24.31
C GLU A 124 -6.55 -14.61 23.69
N ALA A 125 -7.87 -14.53 23.53
CA ALA A 125 -8.55 -13.34 22.99
C ALA A 125 -8.27 -12.04 23.77
N THR A 126 -7.82 -12.15 25.03
CA THR A 126 -7.45 -11.01 25.89
C THR A 126 -5.94 -10.76 25.98
N THR A 127 -5.12 -11.53 25.26
CA THR A 127 -3.67 -11.35 25.26
C THR A 127 -3.30 -9.96 24.73
N PRO A 128 -2.50 -9.16 25.46
CA PRO A 128 -2.07 -7.83 25.01
C PRO A 128 -1.27 -7.86 23.70
N ALA A 129 -1.35 -6.76 22.95
CA ALA A 129 -0.49 -6.55 21.78
C ALA A 129 1.01 -6.63 22.16
N GLY A 130 1.82 -7.16 21.26
CA GLY A 130 3.26 -7.32 21.45
C GLY A 130 3.67 -8.48 22.36
N THR A 131 2.73 -9.23 22.95
CA THR A 131 3.05 -10.43 23.77
C THR A 131 3.83 -11.45 22.94
N GLN A 132 4.87 -12.05 23.53
CA GLN A 132 5.78 -12.95 22.82
C GLN A 132 5.90 -14.29 23.54
N GLU A 133 6.03 -15.36 22.76
CA GLU A 133 6.39 -16.70 23.22
C GLU A 133 7.64 -17.19 22.50
N GLN A 134 8.53 -17.86 23.23
CA GLN A 134 9.83 -18.25 22.73
C GLN A 134 10.04 -19.76 22.81
N PHE A 135 10.60 -20.32 21.74
CA PHE A 135 10.93 -21.73 21.62
C PHE A 135 12.37 -21.91 21.19
N ARG A 136 12.94 -23.06 21.53
CA ARG A 136 14.25 -23.48 21.05
C ARG A 136 14.14 -24.83 20.37
N ALA A 137 14.52 -24.89 19.10
CA ALA A 137 14.59 -26.13 18.36
C ALA A 137 15.63 -27.06 19.04
N THR A 138 15.20 -28.24 19.46
CA THR A 138 16.05 -29.27 20.08
C THR A 138 16.62 -30.23 19.04
N ARG A 139 15.97 -30.33 17.88
CA ARG A 139 16.28 -31.20 16.74
C ARG A 139 15.86 -30.50 15.45
N ASP A 140 16.39 -30.98 14.34
CA ASP A 140 16.00 -30.54 13.01
C ASP A 140 14.57 -30.96 12.70
N GLY A 141 13.85 -30.10 11.99
CA GLY A 141 12.46 -30.37 11.61
C GLY A 141 11.82 -29.16 10.95
N VAL A 142 10.50 -29.12 11.03
CA VAL A 142 9.67 -28.06 10.47
C VAL A 142 8.66 -27.63 11.53
N VAL A 143 8.43 -26.33 11.61
CA VAL A 143 7.43 -25.71 12.49
C VAL A 143 6.37 -25.05 11.64
N ILE A 144 5.13 -25.42 11.87
CA ILE A 144 3.93 -24.84 11.27
C ILE A 144 3.32 -23.90 12.31
N ILE A 145 3.13 -22.64 11.95
CA ILE A 145 2.53 -21.64 12.82
C ILE A 145 1.27 -21.13 12.13
N ALA A 146 0.13 -21.27 12.79
CA ALA A 146 -1.17 -20.85 12.28
C ALA A 146 -1.76 -19.74 13.15
N ALA A 147 -2.41 -18.78 12.49
CA ALA A 147 -3.21 -17.72 13.10
C ALA A 147 -4.71 -17.96 12.81
N PRO A 148 -5.35 -18.97 13.44
CA PRO A 148 -6.73 -19.30 13.16
C PRO A 148 -7.70 -18.19 13.61
N GLY A 149 -8.82 -18.07 12.91
CA GLY A 149 -9.90 -17.18 13.27
C GLY A 149 -11.13 -17.45 12.41
N ASP A 150 -12.31 -17.17 12.96
CA ASP A 150 -13.56 -17.22 12.21
C ASP A 150 -13.72 -15.96 11.35
N ALA A 151 -14.73 -15.96 10.46
CA ALA A 151 -15.17 -14.73 9.83
C ALA A 151 -15.57 -13.72 10.91
N MET A 152 -15.11 -12.46 10.77
CA MET A 152 -15.41 -11.41 11.74
C MET A 152 -16.92 -11.27 11.94
N ASP A 153 -17.36 -11.40 13.18
CA ASP A 153 -18.66 -10.95 13.61
C ASP A 153 -18.57 -9.44 13.84
N ILE A 154 -19.35 -8.68 13.07
CA ILE A 154 -19.29 -7.21 13.04
C ILE A 154 -19.69 -6.61 14.41
N GLU A 155 -20.54 -7.31 15.18
CA GLU A 155 -20.94 -6.88 16.52
C GLU A 155 -19.89 -7.26 17.57
N ALA A 156 -19.29 -8.46 17.46
CA ALA A 156 -18.29 -8.93 18.41
C ALA A 156 -16.88 -8.37 18.18
N GLN A 157 -16.58 -7.92 16.95
CA GLN A 157 -15.28 -7.40 16.53
C GLN A 157 -14.12 -8.35 16.82
N ASN A 158 -14.37 -9.64 16.67
CA ASN A 158 -13.38 -10.70 16.81
C ASN A 158 -12.55 -10.84 15.53
N THR A 159 -11.79 -9.79 15.22
CA THR A 159 -10.90 -9.75 14.05
C THR A 159 -9.78 -10.79 14.15
N ALA A 160 -9.57 -11.55 13.09
CA ALA A 160 -8.32 -12.28 12.88
C ALA A 160 -7.21 -11.29 12.47
N THR A 161 -6.07 -11.33 13.14
CA THR A 161 -4.96 -10.39 12.96
C THR A 161 -3.63 -11.12 12.73
N PRO A 162 -2.62 -10.49 12.12
CA PRO A 162 -1.36 -11.17 11.84
C PRO A 162 -0.52 -11.46 13.09
N LEU A 163 0.28 -12.53 13.02
CA LEU A 163 1.37 -12.83 13.95
C LEU A 163 2.72 -12.56 13.27
N THR A 164 3.72 -12.13 14.04
CA THR A 164 5.11 -12.02 13.58
C THR A 164 5.92 -13.16 14.17
N VAL A 165 6.72 -13.86 13.36
CA VAL A 165 7.63 -14.91 13.82
C VAL A 165 9.06 -14.50 13.51
N MET A 166 9.90 -14.41 14.54
CA MET A 166 11.33 -14.16 14.40
C MET A 166 12.09 -15.46 14.60
N VAL A 167 12.96 -15.83 13.67
CA VAL A 167 13.82 -17.02 13.79
C VAL A 167 15.27 -16.59 13.85
N LYS A 168 15.94 -16.85 14.97
CA LYS A 168 17.37 -16.64 15.11
C LYS A 168 18.10 -17.96 14.94
N ARG A 169 18.81 -18.08 13.81
CA ARG A 169 19.60 -19.26 13.43
C ARG A 169 20.76 -19.49 14.39
N ALA A 170 20.92 -20.72 14.88
CA ALA A 170 22.03 -21.10 15.75
C ALA A 170 23.36 -21.17 15.00
N VAL A 171 23.30 -21.62 13.74
CA VAL A 171 24.47 -21.73 12.86
C VAL A 171 24.36 -20.64 11.79
N LEU A 172 25.25 -19.65 11.89
CA LEU A 172 25.41 -18.64 10.85
C LEU A 172 26.15 -19.26 9.66
N LYS A 173 25.43 -19.55 8.57
CA LYS A 173 26.04 -20.04 7.32
C LYS A 173 26.98 -18.94 6.78
N SER A 174 28.24 -19.28 6.46
CA SER A 174 29.34 -18.32 6.23
C SER A 174 29.31 -17.57 4.88
N LYS A 175 28.21 -17.67 4.14
CA LYS A 175 27.90 -16.80 3.00
C LYS A 175 26.45 -16.36 3.16
N LEU A 176 26.21 -15.05 3.14
CA LEU A 176 24.91 -14.43 2.87
C LEU A 176 24.54 -14.78 1.42
N ARG A 177 24.25 -16.04 1.14
CA ARG A 177 23.49 -16.44 -0.04
C ARG A 177 22.11 -16.67 0.50
N PHE A 178 21.23 -15.69 0.32
CA PHE A 178 19.85 -15.89 0.69
C PHE A 178 19.31 -17.08 -0.10
N GLU A 179 18.58 -17.97 0.58
CA GLU A 179 17.89 -19.05 -0.11
C GLU A 179 16.86 -18.41 -1.04
N LEU A 180 16.75 -18.94 -2.27
CA LEU A 180 15.74 -18.45 -3.21
C LEU A 180 14.35 -18.60 -2.55
N PRO A 181 13.44 -17.64 -2.77
CA PRO A 181 12.06 -17.84 -2.36
C PRO A 181 11.48 -19.08 -3.08
N ASP A 182 10.48 -19.70 -2.46
CA ASP A 182 9.72 -20.78 -3.08
C ASP A 182 9.17 -20.30 -4.45
N PRO A 183 9.17 -21.16 -5.49
CA PRO A 183 8.57 -20.82 -6.78
C PRO A 183 7.10 -20.39 -6.65
N LEU A 184 6.67 -19.43 -7.46
CA LEU A 184 5.27 -18.98 -7.49
C LEU A 184 4.32 -20.06 -8.04
N ALA A 185 4.85 -20.93 -8.90
CA ALA A 185 4.25 -22.14 -9.46
C ALA A 185 5.38 -23.09 -9.90
N ASP A 186 5.06 -24.23 -10.50
CA ASP A 186 6.08 -25.13 -11.05
C ASP A 186 6.84 -24.43 -12.21
N PRO A 187 8.16 -24.21 -12.08
CA PRO A 187 8.91 -23.48 -13.09
C PRO A 187 9.12 -24.31 -14.36
N LEU A 188 8.92 -23.69 -15.53
CA LEU A 188 9.28 -24.27 -16.83
C LEU A 188 10.81 -24.21 -17.05
N GLN A 189 11.43 -23.13 -16.57
CA GLN A 189 12.88 -22.93 -16.55
C GLN A 189 13.26 -22.29 -15.22
N ASP A 190 14.42 -22.68 -14.68
CA ASP A 190 14.95 -22.22 -13.38
C ASP A 190 16.44 -21.90 -13.56
N ILE A 191 16.73 -20.64 -13.89
CA ILE A 191 18.03 -20.18 -14.43
C ILE A 191 18.73 -19.28 -13.43
N ARG A 192 19.93 -19.67 -13.02
CA ARG A 192 20.83 -18.83 -12.21
C ARG A 192 21.69 -17.98 -13.14
N VAL A 193 21.59 -16.66 -13.07
CA VAL A 193 22.54 -15.76 -13.75
C VAL A 193 23.62 -15.39 -12.74
N HIS A 194 24.82 -15.88 -12.98
CA HIS A 194 25.94 -15.64 -12.08
C HIS A 194 26.41 -14.19 -12.13
N THR A 195 26.91 -13.72 -10.99
CA THR A 195 27.49 -12.39 -10.80
C THR A 195 28.42 -12.04 -11.97
N GLN A 196 28.23 -10.87 -12.58
CA GLN A 196 28.98 -10.39 -13.74
C GLN A 196 28.81 -11.20 -15.04
N THR A 197 27.76 -12.02 -15.18
CA THR A 197 27.44 -12.73 -16.44
C THR A 197 26.07 -12.33 -16.97
N ALA A 198 25.68 -12.91 -18.12
CA ALA A 198 24.33 -12.83 -18.65
C ALA A 198 23.93 -14.19 -19.21
N GLU A 199 22.64 -14.50 -19.15
CA GLU A 199 22.05 -15.72 -19.73
C GLU A 199 20.91 -15.33 -20.67
N SER A 200 20.81 -16.04 -21.79
CA SER A 200 19.72 -15.88 -22.75
C SER A 200 18.75 -17.07 -22.67
N TYR A 201 17.47 -16.82 -22.93
CA TYR A 201 16.42 -17.82 -22.76
C TYR A 201 15.18 -17.51 -23.60
N PHE A 202 14.41 -18.54 -23.95
CA PHE A 202 13.20 -18.42 -24.75
C PHE A 202 11.94 -18.50 -23.88
N VAL A 203 10.93 -17.71 -24.22
CA VAL A 203 9.63 -17.68 -23.51
C VAL A 203 8.50 -17.60 -24.53
N LYS A 204 7.48 -18.47 -24.39
CA LYS A 204 6.33 -18.48 -25.30
C LYS A 204 5.37 -17.34 -24.98
N ALA A 205 4.62 -16.91 -25.98
CA ALA A 205 3.51 -15.99 -25.78
C ALA A 205 2.55 -16.52 -24.71
N GLY A 206 2.21 -15.67 -23.73
CA GLY A 206 1.32 -15.99 -22.63
C GLY A 206 2.01 -16.48 -21.36
N ASP A 207 3.22 -17.05 -21.46
CA ASP A 207 4.03 -17.51 -20.33
C ASP A 207 4.62 -16.33 -19.54
N TYR A 208 5.04 -16.60 -18.31
CA TYR A 208 5.55 -15.60 -17.38
C TYR A 208 7.07 -15.70 -17.21
N ILE A 209 7.68 -14.57 -16.85
CA ILE A 209 9.11 -14.42 -16.51
C ILE A 209 9.19 -13.76 -15.15
N GLN A 210 9.79 -14.43 -14.18
CA GLN A 210 10.12 -13.85 -12.88
C GLN A 210 11.62 -13.60 -12.81
N ILE A 211 12.03 -12.34 -12.66
CA ILE A 211 13.42 -11.94 -12.46
C ILE A 211 13.58 -11.53 -11.00
N ILE A 212 14.47 -12.20 -10.28
CA ILE A 212 14.61 -12.14 -8.82
C ILE A 212 16.00 -11.60 -8.47
N ASP A 213 16.04 -10.57 -7.64
CA ASP A 213 17.24 -10.15 -6.92
C ASP A 213 17.46 -11.10 -5.74
N VAL A 214 18.56 -11.83 -5.74
CA VAL A 214 18.76 -12.97 -4.84
C VAL A 214 19.20 -12.49 -3.47
N ASP A 215 20.18 -11.59 -3.45
CA ASP A 215 20.85 -11.15 -2.23
C ASP A 215 20.49 -9.71 -1.86
N GLY A 216 19.61 -9.08 -2.64
CA GLY A 216 19.25 -7.68 -2.49
C GLY A 216 20.31 -6.77 -3.10
N ARG A 217 19.87 -5.58 -3.50
CA ARG A 217 20.68 -4.55 -4.13
C ARG A 217 21.41 -4.97 -5.40
N GLN A 218 21.06 -6.08 -6.04
CA GLN A 218 21.62 -6.45 -7.32
C GLN A 218 20.73 -5.95 -8.45
N CYS A 219 21.29 -5.13 -9.31
CA CYS A 219 20.61 -4.70 -10.53
C CYS A 219 20.72 -5.75 -11.63
N THR A 220 19.72 -5.76 -12.50
CA THR A 220 19.74 -6.61 -13.69
C THR A 220 19.28 -5.86 -14.91
N ASP A 221 20.11 -5.88 -15.94
CA ASP A 221 19.70 -5.38 -17.24
C ASP A 221 18.92 -6.50 -17.93
N PHE A 222 17.75 -6.17 -18.46
CA PHE A 222 16.87 -7.07 -19.21
C PHE A 222 16.57 -6.50 -20.59
N GLU A 223 16.60 -7.38 -21.58
CA GLU A 223 16.33 -7.09 -22.98
C GLU A 223 15.60 -8.28 -23.60
N CYS A 224 14.71 -8.02 -24.56
CA CYS A 224 13.99 -9.08 -25.25
C CYS A 224 13.61 -8.71 -26.68
N PHE A 225 13.36 -9.73 -27.49
CA PHE A 225 13.07 -9.61 -28.92
C PHE A 225 11.91 -10.51 -29.27
N SER A 226 11.09 -10.11 -30.24
CA SER A 226 10.15 -11.04 -30.86
C SER A 226 10.95 -12.14 -31.59
N ALA A 227 10.76 -13.40 -31.17
CA ALA A 227 11.44 -14.55 -31.76
C ALA A 227 11.17 -14.65 -33.28
N ARG A 228 9.92 -14.39 -33.69
CA ARG A 228 9.51 -14.36 -35.10
C ARG A 228 10.21 -13.26 -35.91
N LYS A 229 10.60 -12.15 -35.29
CA LYS A 229 11.37 -11.09 -35.95
C LYS A 229 12.83 -11.51 -36.08
N LEU A 230 13.40 -12.11 -35.03
CA LEU A 230 14.76 -12.66 -35.08
C LEU A 230 14.91 -13.75 -36.16
N ASP A 231 13.93 -14.65 -36.32
CA ASP A 231 13.92 -15.66 -37.40
C ASP A 231 14.00 -15.05 -38.80
N LYS A 232 13.61 -13.78 -38.94
CA LYS A 232 13.65 -13.01 -40.20
C LYS A 232 14.87 -12.10 -40.30
N GLY A 233 15.80 -12.17 -39.34
CA GLY A 233 16.95 -11.27 -39.23
C GLY A 233 16.59 -9.83 -38.83
N ILE A 234 15.43 -9.62 -38.20
CA ILE A 234 14.97 -8.31 -37.73
C ILE A 234 15.22 -8.24 -36.21
N GLU A 235 16.25 -7.48 -35.81
CA GLU A 235 16.68 -7.36 -34.41
C GLU A 235 16.05 -6.19 -33.66
N HIS A 236 14.74 -6.03 -33.79
CA HIS A 236 13.99 -5.02 -33.05
C HIS A 236 13.80 -5.50 -31.61
N ALA A 237 14.64 -4.95 -30.73
CA ALA A 237 14.68 -5.25 -29.30
C ALA A 237 13.69 -4.35 -28.52
N LEU A 238 13.47 -4.65 -27.25
CA LEU A 238 12.75 -3.77 -26.34
C LEU A 238 13.42 -2.41 -26.31
N ASP A 239 12.62 -1.36 -26.48
CA ASP A 239 13.10 0.02 -26.56
C ASP A 239 12.45 0.86 -25.46
N VAL A 240 13.25 1.18 -24.44
CA VAL A 240 12.77 1.96 -23.28
C VAL A 240 12.32 3.37 -23.67
N THR A 241 12.89 3.96 -24.72
CA THR A 241 12.49 5.29 -25.22
C THR A 241 11.09 5.26 -25.83
N THR A 242 10.81 4.26 -26.67
CA THR A 242 9.49 4.00 -27.24
C THR A 242 8.50 3.67 -26.13
N THR A 243 8.92 2.84 -25.17
CA THR A 243 8.10 2.49 -24.00
C THR A 243 7.69 3.73 -23.21
N ARG A 244 8.62 4.61 -22.82
CA ARG A 244 8.31 5.86 -22.12
C ARG A 244 7.38 6.76 -22.95
N THR A 245 7.62 6.84 -24.25
CA THR A 245 6.81 7.65 -25.17
C THR A 245 5.36 7.19 -25.20
N LEU A 246 5.12 5.87 -25.26
CA LEU A 246 3.77 5.31 -25.34
C LEU A 246 3.06 5.26 -23.98
N MET A 247 3.81 5.02 -22.91
CA MET A 247 3.25 4.90 -21.56
C MET A 247 3.05 6.25 -20.90
N GLY A 248 3.86 7.27 -21.20
CA GLY A 248 3.84 8.53 -20.47
C GLY A 248 4.38 8.40 -19.04
N HIS A 249 5.07 7.29 -18.74
CA HIS A 249 5.67 6.97 -17.44
C HIS A 249 7.17 6.71 -17.61
N ALA A 250 7.94 6.95 -16.54
CA ALA A 250 9.38 6.68 -16.54
C ALA A 250 9.71 5.22 -16.85
N TYR A 251 8.92 4.30 -16.31
CA TYR A 251 8.94 2.87 -16.60
C TYR A 251 7.54 2.28 -16.37
N PRO A 252 7.21 1.18 -17.06
CA PRO A 252 5.98 0.43 -16.82
C PRO A 252 5.82 -0.10 -15.40
N MET A 253 4.58 -0.09 -14.91
CA MET A 253 4.15 -0.63 -13.61
C MET A 253 2.91 -1.49 -13.79
N PRO A 254 2.64 -2.50 -12.93
CA PRO A 254 1.38 -3.23 -12.96
C PRO A 254 0.16 -2.29 -13.02
N GLY A 255 -0.80 -2.58 -13.89
CA GLY A 255 -1.99 -1.73 -14.08
C GLY A 255 -2.15 -1.22 -15.51
N LEU A 256 -2.56 0.05 -15.67
CA LEU A 256 -2.87 0.66 -16.98
C LEU A 256 -1.64 0.79 -17.89
N HIS A 257 -0.50 1.15 -17.30
CA HIS A 257 0.73 1.48 -18.01
C HIS A 257 1.78 0.38 -17.84
N ALA A 258 1.40 -0.87 -18.10
CA ALA A 258 2.16 -2.05 -17.72
C ALA A 258 3.06 -2.64 -18.82
N LYS A 259 3.16 -2.05 -20.01
CA LYS A 259 3.79 -2.73 -21.17
C LYS A 259 5.11 -2.11 -21.58
N TYR A 260 6.05 -2.97 -21.97
CA TYR A 260 7.25 -2.61 -22.70
C TYR A 260 7.09 -2.89 -24.20
N TYR A 261 7.70 -2.04 -25.03
CA TYR A 261 7.51 -2.02 -26.49
C TYR A 261 8.85 -2.08 -27.23
N ASP A 262 8.83 -2.59 -28.45
CA ASP A 262 9.97 -2.51 -29.38
C ASP A 262 9.99 -1.19 -30.18
N GLN A 263 10.98 -1.03 -31.08
CA GLN A 263 11.11 0.17 -31.93
C GLN A 263 9.95 0.37 -32.94
N GLU A 264 9.09 -0.63 -33.14
CA GLU A 264 7.89 -0.53 -33.98
C GLU A 264 6.61 -0.30 -33.14
N MET A 265 6.76 0.03 -31.86
CA MET A 265 5.65 0.24 -30.93
C MET A 265 4.80 -1.02 -30.71
N ILE A 266 5.38 -2.21 -30.92
CA ILE A 266 4.72 -3.49 -30.66
C ILE A 266 5.04 -3.92 -29.22
N PRO A 267 4.02 -4.26 -28.40
CA PRO A 267 4.26 -4.65 -27.02
C PRO A 267 4.88 -6.05 -26.95
N LEU A 268 5.95 -6.21 -26.17
CA LEU A 268 6.68 -7.46 -26.01
C LEU A 268 6.35 -8.16 -24.68
N VAL A 269 6.34 -7.41 -23.58
CA VAL A 269 6.05 -7.92 -22.24
C VAL A 269 5.14 -6.98 -21.47
N GLU A 270 4.35 -7.54 -20.56
CA GLU A 270 3.50 -6.82 -19.60
C GLU A 270 4.01 -7.08 -18.17
N VAL A 271 4.18 -6.04 -17.35
CA VAL A 271 4.49 -6.15 -15.93
C VAL A 271 3.23 -6.57 -15.17
N VAL A 272 3.31 -7.70 -14.50
CA VAL A 272 2.22 -8.32 -13.73
C VAL A 272 2.43 -8.06 -12.25
N GLN A 273 3.64 -8.30 -11.74
CA GLN A 273 3.98 -8.01 -10.36
C GLN A 273 5.32 -7.27 -10.26
N ASP A 274 5.44 -6.38 -9.29
CA ASP A 274 6.68 -5.68 -8.97
C ASP A 274 6.77 -5.47 -7.45
N THR A 275 7.82 -6.04 -6.84
CA THR A 275 8.04 -5.93 -5.40
C THR A 275 9.04 -4.84 -5.00
N CYS A 276 9.68 -4.18 -5.96
CA CYS A 276 10.67 -3.13 -5.74
C CYS A 276 10.07 -1.74 -6.00
N GLY A 277 9.36 -1.57 -7.11
CA GLY A 277 8.77 -0.28 -7.51
C GLY A 277 9.77 0.78 -7.96
N ARG A 278 11.03 0.39 -8.19
CA ARG A 278 12.12 1.29 -8.57
C ARG A 278 13.07 0.64 -9.56
N HIS A 279 13.11 1.23 -10.75
CA HIS A 279 13.85 0.73 -11.90
C HIS A 279 14.47 1.87 -12.70
N ASP A 280 15.48 1.56 -13.49
CA ASP A 280 16.06 2.49 -14.44
C ASP A 280 15.70 2.11 -15.87
N ALA A 281 15.00 3.02 -16.54
CA ALA A 281 14.72 2.94 -17.96
C ALA A 281 15.44 4.06 -18.74
N PHE A 282 16.28 4.88 -18.10
CA PHE A 282 16.90 6.05 -18.71
C PHE A 282 18.27 5.74 -19.32
N ALA A 283 19.09 4.95 -18.63
CA ALA A 283 20.45 4.63 -19.07
C ALA A 283 20.52 3.36 -19.93
N MET A 284 21.64 3.21 -20.63
CA MET A 284 21.99 1.94 -21.28
C MET A 284 22.58 0.98 -20.26
N ALA A 285 22.52 -0.31 -20.57
CA ALA A 285 23.34 -1.32 -19.91
C ALA A 285 24.82 -0.87 -19.90
N CYS A 286 25.55 -1.17 -18.83
CA CYS A 286 26.92 -0.67 -18.71
C CYS A 286 27.80 -1.15 -19.88
N THR A 287 28.79 -0.32 -20.24
CA THR A 287 29.59 -0.50 -21.47
C THR A 287 31.08 -0.48 -21.16
N GLU A 288 31.88 -1.06 -22.05
CA GLU A 288 33.34 -0.94 -21.99
C GLU A 288 33.79 0.54 -22.00
N LYS A 289 33.13 1.39 -22.79
CA LYS A 289 33.44 2.82 -22.84
C LYS A 289 33.23 3.50 -21.49
N TYR A 290 32.12 3.22 -20.82
CA TYR A 290 31.81 3.79 -19.50
C TYR A 290 32.97 3.55 -18.53
N TYR A 291 33.39 2.29 -18.36
CA TYR A 291 34.49 1.93 -17.47
C TYR A 291 35.85 2.48 -17.91
N ASN A 292 36.15 2.46 -19.21
CA ASN A 292 37.39 3.04 -19.74
C ASN A 292 37.51 4.53 -19.40
N ASP A 293 36.42 5.30 -19.56
CA ASP A 293 36.42 6.75 -19.32
C ASP A 293 36.61 7.10 -17.84
N ILE A 294 36.11 6.27 -16.92
CA ILE A 294 36.28 6.46 -15.47
C ILE A 294 37.56 5.81 -14.91
N GLY A 295 38.41 5.24 -15.77
CA GLY A 295 39.74 4.74 -15.40
C GLY A 295 39.82 3.26 -15.01
N TYR A 296 38.82 2.45 -15.39
CA TYR A 296 38.74 1.01 -15.12
C TYR A 296 38.81 0.19 -16.42
N PRO A 297 39.92 0.24 -17.18
CA PRO A 297 40.00 -0.48 -18.45
C PRO A 297 39.96 -1.99 -18.28
N GLY A 298 39.18 -2.68 -19.12
CA GLY A 298 39.00 -4.13 -19.07
C GLY A 298 37.99 -4.62 -18.03
N HIS A 299 37.26 -3.71 -17.37
CA HIS A 299 36.17 -4.08 -16.47
C HIS A 299 35.06 -4.83 -17.21
N VAL A 300 34.49 -5.85 -16.56
CA VAL A 300 33.36 -6.62 -17.09
C VAL A 300 32.15 -5.69 -17.25
N ASN A 301 31.35 -5.88 -18.30
CA ASN A 301 30.20 -5.02 -18.55
C ASN A 301 29.04 -5.79 -19.19
N CYS A 302 27.82 -5.35 -18.90
CA CYS A 302 26.60 -5.99 -19.37
C CYS A 302 26.47 -6.02 -20.88
N SER A 303 26.92 -4.98 -21.58
CA SER A 303 26.82 -4.93 -23.04
C SER A 303 27.63 -6.03 -23.73
N ASN A 304 28.83 -6.32 -23.25
CA ASN A 304 29.64 -7.43 -23.74
C ASN A 304 29.07 -8.79 -23.30
N ASN A 305 28.52 -8.88 -22.09
CA ASN A 305 27.84 -10.09 -21.62
C ASN A 305 26.63 -10.42 -22.50
N PHE A 306 25.80 -9.42 -22.84
CA PHE A 306 24.67 -9.58 -23.77
C PHE A 306 25.13 -10.02 -25.16
N ASN A 307 26.17 -9.42 -25.71
CA ASN A 307 26.72 -9.85 -27.01
C ASN A 307 27.12 -11.33 -27.00
N THR A 308 27.65 -11.82 -25.88
CA THR A 308 28.06 -13.22 -25.73
C THR A 308 26.83 -14.12 -25.60
N ALA A 309 25.89 -13.79 -24.72
CA ALA A 309 24.70 -14.59 -24.46
C ALA A 309 23.76 -14.65 -25.68
N LEU A 310 23.57 -13.54 -26.41
CA LEU A 310 22.66 -13.48 -27.57
C LEU A 310 23.28 -14.01 -28.87
N ALA A 311 24.58 -14.31 -28.92
CA ALA A 311 25.25 -14.78 -30.13
C ALA A 311 24.66 -16.10 -30.65
N GLU A 312 24.19 -16.98 -29.75
CA GLU A 312 23.54 -18.25 -30.12
C GLU A 312 22.20 -18.05 -30.84
N HIS A 313 21.58 -16.89 -30.66
CA HIS A 313 20.33 -16.49 -31.33
C HIS A 313 20.56 -15.67 -32.61
N GLY A 314 21.82 -15.56 -33.07
CA GLY A 314 22.16 -14.85 -34.30
C GLY A 314 22.02 -13.33 -34.21
N VAL A 315 21.93 -12.78 -33.01
CA VAL A 315 21.84 -11.33 -32.77
C VAL A 315 23.21 -10.69 -32.90
N GLY A 316 23.32 -9.62 -33.68
CA GLY A 316 24.54 -8.87 -33.91
C GLY A 316 25.05 -8.16 -32.66
N ALA A 317 26.37 -8.21 -32.44
CA ALA A 317 27.03 -7.53 -31.32
C ALA A 317 26.90 -6.00 -31.40
N ARG A 318 26.67 -5.36 -30.25
CA ARG A 318 26.51 -3.90 -30.10
C ARG A 318 27.48 -3.36 -29.07
N ARG A 319 27.89 -2.09 -29.22
CA ARG A 319 28.77 -1.41 -28.24
C ARG A 319 28.05 -1.02 -26.94
N GLY A 320 26.74 -0.90 -27.01
CA GLY A 320 25.86 -0.54 -25.90
C GLY A 320 24.46 -1.03 -26.21
N TRP A 321 23.76 -1.46 -25.16
CA TRP A 321 22.38 -1.93 -25.25
C TRP A 321 21.47 -0.97 -24.50
N MET A 322 20.39 -0.55 -25.16
CA MET A 322 19.23 -0.06 -24.40
C MET A 322 18.69 -1.26 -23.64
N ALA A 323 18.43 -1.12 -22.35
CA ALA A 323 17.86 -2.19 -21.54
C ALA A 323 16.96 -1.56 -20.49
N ILE A 324 16.03 -2.34 -19.97
CA ILE A 324 15.42 -2.00 -18.69
C ILE A 324 16.33 -2.55 -17.60
N ASN A 325 16.84 -1.68 -16.74
CA ASN A 325 17.69 -2.07 -15.63
C ASN A 325 16.80 -2.20 -14.39
N PHE A 326 16.29 -3.42 -14.16
CA PHE A 326 15.47 -3.70 -12.99
C PHE A 326 16.29 -3.54 -11.70
N PHE A 327 15.59 -3.19 -10.63
CA PHE A 327 16.10 -2.82 -9.29
C PHE A 327 17.03 -1.58 -9.22
N PHE A 328 17.41 -1.01 -10.35
CA PHE A 328 18.34 0.12 -10.38
C PHE A 328 17.68 1.44 -9.93
N ASN A 329 18.29 2.11 -8.95
CA ASN A 329 17.81 3.38 -8.42
C ASN A 329 18.47 4.59 -9.11
N THR A 330 17.91 4.98 -10.25
CA THR A 330 18.34 6.16 -11.04
C THR A 330 17.29 7.26 -10.98
N SER A 331 17.72 8.52 -10.87
CA SER A 331 16.85 9.70 -10.90
C SER A 331 17.49 10.85 -11.70
N ILE A 332 16.67 11.83 -12.05
CA ILE A 332 17.10 13.10 -12.65
C ILE A 332 16.74 14.22 -11.66
N ASP A 333 17.72 15.02 -11.28
CA ASP A 333 17.50 16.14 -10.36
C ASP A 333 16.91 17.39 -11.06
N GLU A 334 16.65 18.45 -10.29
CA GLU A 334 16.11 19.72 -10.81
C GLU A 334 17.02 20.46 -11.79
N HIS A 335 18.30 20.07 -11.87
CA HIS A 335 19.28 20.60 -12.83
C HIS A 335 19.39 19.73 -14.10
N GLY A 336 18.59 18.66 -14.20
CA GLY A 336 18.66 17.71 -15.30
C GLY A 336 19.86 16.77 -15.21
N VAL A 337 20.50 16.66 -14.05
CA VAL A 337 21.62 15.74 -13.84
C VAL A 337 21.07 14.37 -13.46
N MET A 338 21.48 13.36 -14.22
CA MET A 338 21.21 11.97 -13.88
C MET A 338 22.16 11.53 -12.76
N TYR A 339 21.61 10.92 -11.72
CA TYR A 339 22.37 10.33 -10.63
C TYR A 339 21.85 8.93 -10.31
N THR A 340 22.71 8.14 -9.69
CA THR A 340 22.45 6.77 -9.25
C THR A 340 22.65 6.68 -7.75
N ASP A 341 21.80 5.92 -7.06
CA ASP A 341 21.89 5.68 -5.63
C ASP A 341 21.73 4.17 -5.34
N GLU A 342 21.88 3.75 -4.08
CA GLU A 342 21.72 2.34 -3.71
C GLU A 342 20.32 1.84 -4.11
N PRO A 343 20.22 0.64 -4.73
CA PRO A 343 18.95 0.01 -5.00
C PRO A 343 18.04 -0.16 -3.77
N TRP A 344 16.74 -0.16 -4.02
CA TRP A 344 15.73 -0.43 -2.99
C TRP A 344 15.46 -1.92 -2.79
N SER A 345 15.89 -2.76 -3.73
CA SER A 345 15.63 -4.19 -3.72
C SER A 345 16.23 -4.88 -2.51
N ARG A 346 15.44 -5.77 -1.93
CA ARG A 346 15.79 -6.66 -0.84
C ARG A 346 15.99 -8.08 -1.38
N PRO A 347 16.66 -8.95 -0.63
CA PRO A 347 16.76 -10.36 -0.99
C PRO A 347 15.38 -10.96 -1.30
N GLY A 348 15.23 -11.58 -2.46
CA GLY A 348 13.99 -12.17 -2.93
C GLY A 348 13.01 -11.20 -3.61
N ASP A 349 13.30 -9.90 -3.68
CA ASP A 349 12.49 -8.97 -4.47
C ASP A 349 12.54 -9.35 -5.95
N TYR A 350 11.43 -9.18 -6.66
CA TYR A 350 11.30 -9.62 -8.04
C TYR A 350 10.36 -8.74 -8.87
N VAL A 351 10.52 -8.86 -10.18
CA VAL A 351 9.53 -8.45 -11.18
C VAL A 351 8.98 -9.68 -11.87
N LEU A 352 7.65 -9.75 -12.03
CA LEU A 352 6.96 -10.78 -12.79
C LEU A 352 6.40 -10.16 -14.06
N LEU A 353 6.85 -10.64 -15.21
CA LEU A 353 6.46 -10.21 -16.54
C LEU A 353 5.62 -11.30 -17.21
N ARG A 354 4.76 -10.92 -18.15
CA ARG A 354 4.06 -11.83 -19.06
C ARG A 354 4.49 -11.55 -20.49
N ALA A 355 4.89 -12.58 -21.22
CA ALA A 355 5.22 -12.48 -22.63
C ALA A 355 3.96 -12.26 -23.46
N LEU A 356 3.94 -11.22 -24.31
CA LEU A 356 2.80 -10.90 -25.19
C LEU A 356 2.96 -11.47 -26.61
N THR A 357 4.14 -11.99 -26.91
CA THR A 357 4.50 -12.74 -28.12
C THR A 357 5.59 -13.75 -27.73
N ASP A 358 5.90 -14.70 -28.61
CA ASP A 358 7.10 -15.53 -28.45
C ASP A 358 8.34 -14.61 -28.46
N ILE A 359 9.15 -14.72 -27.42
CA ILE A 359 10.31 -13.85 -27.21
C ILE A 359 11.58 -14.62 -26.87
N VAL A 360 12.69 -14.08 -27.36
CA VAL A 360 14.04 -14.40 -26.87
C VAL A 360 14.43 -13.29 -25.91
N CYS A 361 14.81 -13.66 -24.70
CA CYS A 361 15.17 -12.76 -23.61
C CYS A 361 16.65 -12.89 -23.26
N VAL A 362 17.20 -11.85 -22.65
CA VAL A 362 18.50 -11.91 -21.97
C VAL A 362 18.43 -11.12 -20.67
N SER A 363 19.04 -11.65 -19.62
CA SER A 363 19.19 -10.98 -18.33
C SER A 363 20.65 -11.02 -17.89
N SER A 364 21.17 -9.90 -17.38
CA SER A 364 22.52 -9.83 -16.78
C SER A 364 22.45 -9.71 -15.26
N ALA A 365 23.44 -10.24 -14.56
CA ALA A 365 23.78 -9.78 -13.22
C ALA A 365 24.80 -8.64 -13.36
N CYS A 366 24.34 -7.40 -13.21
CA CYS A 366 25.15 -6.20 -13.44
C CYS A 366 26.49 -6.25 -12.68
N PRO A 367 27.63 -6.07 -13.36
CA PRO A 367 28.94 -6.15 -12.74
C PRO A 367 29.38 -4.87 -12.04
N ASP A 368 28.60 -3.80 -12.08
CA ASP A 368 29.06 -2.48 -11.63
C ASP A 368 29.31 -2.43 -10.13
N ASP A 369 30.58 -2.38 -9.75
CA ASP A 369 31.07 -2.15 -8.40
C ASP A 369 31.73 -0.77 -8.26
N THR A 370 31.67 0.06 -9.30
CA THR A 370 32.30 1.39 -9.34
C THR A 370 31.34 2.51 -8.90
N SER A 371 30.03 2.21 -8.86
CA SER A 371 28.97 3.12 -8.42
C SER A 371 28.05 2.46 -7.38
N ALA A 372 27.05 3.21 -6.92
CA ALA A 372 26.04 2.72 -5.97
C ALA A 372 25.11 1.64 -6.57
N ALA A 373 25.15 1.41 -7.89
CA ALA A 373 24.28 0.52 -8.64
C ALA A 373 24.04 -0.85 -8.00
N ASN A 374 25.07 -1.50 -7.47
CA ASN A 374 24.95 -2.81 -6.82
C ASN A 374 25.31 -2.77 -5.33
N GLY A 375 25.15 -1.61 -4.68
CA GLY A 375 25.68 -1.37 -3.34
C GLY A 375 27.18 -1.67 -3.22
N TRP A 376 27.94 -1.46 -4.31
CA TRP A 376 29.37 -1.81 -4.46
C TRP A 376 29.71 -3.31 -4.25
N ASN A 377 28.72 -4.19 -4.30
CA ASN A 377 28.91 -5.63 -4.08
C ASN A 377 28.03 -6.44 -5.05
N PRO A 378 28.49 -6.66 -6.30
CA PRO A 378 27.77 -7.48 -7.27
C PRO A 378 27.50 -8.89 -6.72
N THR A 379 26.29 -9.40 -6.96
CA THR A 379 25.80 -10.72 -6.59
C THR A 379 25.03 -11.36 -7.76
N ASP A 380 24.47 -12.55 -7.55
CA ASP A 380 23.71 -13.29 -8.56
C ASP A 380 22.28 -12.73 -8.67
N ILE A 381 21.66 -12.92 -9.84
CA ILE A 381 20.19 -12.87 -9.96
C ILE A 381 19.63 -14.26 -10.26
N HIS A 382 18.31 -14.38 -10.30
CA HIS A 382 17.65 -15.62 -10.69
C HIS A 382 16.49 -15.35 -11.62
N VAL A 383 16.30 -16.20 -12.62
CA VAL A 383 15.18 -16.14 -13.55
C VAL A 383 14.38 -17.44 -13.48
N ARG A 384 13.07 -17.31 -13.29
CA ARG A 384 12.12 -18.42 -13.44
C ARG A 384 11.13 -18.10 -14.55
N THR A 385 10.65 -19.12 -15.23
CA THR A 385 9.51 -18.98 -16.16
C THR A 385 8.36 -19.87 -15.74
N TYR A 386 7.13 -19.44 -15.98
CA TYR A 386 5.93 -20.18 -15.59
C TYR A 386 4.96 -20.29 -16.76
N SER A 387 4.18 -21.39 -16.78
CA SER A 387 3.14 -21.61 -17.79
C SER A 387 2.11 -20.49 -17.79
N GLY A 388 1.69 -20.06 -18.98
CA GLY A 388 0.57 -19.14 -19.17
C GLY A 388 -0.79 -19.70 -18.75
N GLU A 389 -0.87 -20.99 -18.39
CA GLU A 389 -2.04 -21.62 -17.76
C GLU A 389 -2.17 -21.24 -16.27
N GLU A 390 -1.08 -20.82 -15.63
CA GLU A 390 -1.12 -20.29 -14.27
C GLU A 390 -1.75 -18.89 -14.25
N THR A 391 -2.33 -18.53 -13.12
CA THR A 391 -2.95 -17.21 -12.93
C THR A 391 -2.27 -16.47 -11.79
N PHE A 392 -1.59 -15.38 -12.14
CA PHE A 392 -1.01 -14.46 -11.17
C PHE A 392 -1.78 -13.15 -11.16
N GLN A 393 -2.20 -12.71 -9.97
CA GLN A 393 -2.86 -11.42 -9.80
C GLN A 393 -1.88 -10.28 -10.04
N ARG A 394 -2.36 -9.21 -10.68
CA ARG A 394 -1.59 -7.98 -10.80
C ARG A 394 -1.31 -7.40 -9.43
N SER A 395 -0.07 -7.02 -9.16
CA SER A 395 0.27 -6.55 -7.82
C SER A 395 1.52 -5.69 -7.73
N ILE A 396 1.50 -4.71 -6.83
CA ILE A 396 2.67 -3.94 -6.43
C ILE A 396 2.91 -4.20 -4.94
N ALA A 397 4.17 -4.36 -4.52
CA ALA A 397 4.46 -4.43 -3.09
C ALA A 397 4.46 -3.03 -2.46
N THR A 398 3.86 -2.93 -1.28
CA THR A 398 3.93 -1.76 -0.40
C THR A 398 4.48 -2.15 0.97
N ARG A 399 5.07 -1.20 1.69
CA ARG A 399 5.59 -1.40 3.04
C ARG A 399 5.03 -0.31 3.94
N VAL A 400 4.44 -0.70 5.06
CA VAL A 400 3.82 0.23 6.02
C VAL A 400 4.89 1.11 6.68
N THR A 401 6.00 0.49 7.06
CA THR A 401 7.18 1.15 7.63
C THR A 401 8.43 0.73 6.86
N PRO A 402 9.55 1.48 6.96
CA PRO A 402 10.81 1.09 6.34
C PRO A 402 11.24 -0.34 6.70
N ASP A 403 10.92 -0.79 7.91
CA ASP A 403 11.28 -2.12 8.38
C ASP A 403 10.22 -3.18 8.10
N SER A 404 9.08 -2.88 7.48
CA SER A 404 8.01 -3.86 7.21
C SER A 404 8.34 -4.85 6.08
N GLU A 405 7.76 -6.05 6.13
CA GLU A 405 7.72 -6.98 4.99
C GLU A 405 6.89 -6.41 3.83
N PRO A 406 7.19 -6.79 2.57
CA PRO A 406 6.41 -6.29 1.44
C PRO A 406 5.02 -6.91 1.49
N LYS A 407 3.99 -6.08 1.38
CA LYS A 407 2.60 -6.50 1.23
C LYS A 407 2.15 -6.24 -0.19
N MET A 408 1.78 -7.32 -0.88
CA MET A 408 1.24 -7.25 -2.23
C MET A 408 -0.13 -6.58 -2.23
N THR A 409 -0.36 -5.66 -3.17
CA THR A 409 -1.68 -5.02 -3.34
C THR A 409 -2.79 -6.05 -3.54
N LYS A 410 -3.97 -5.79 -3.01
CA LYS A 410 -5.12 -6.70 -2.98
C LYS A 410 -6.29 -6.19 -3.83
N GLN A 411 -7.18 -7.09 -4.19
CA GLN A 411 -8.51 -6.74 -4.67
C GLN A 411 -9.47 -6.67 -3.48
N THR A 412 -10.43 -5.75 -3.52
CA THR A 412 -11.51 -5.69 -2.53
C THR A 412 -12.54 -6.79 -2.80
N GLY A 413 -13.42 -7.05 -1.85
CA GLY A 413 -14.54 -7.99 -2.01
C GLY A 413 -15.59 -7.49 -3.00
N PHE A 414 -15.58 -6.19 -3.32
CA PHE A 414 -16.43 -5.59 -4.36
C PHE A 414 -15.74 -5.53 -5.73
N HIS A 415 -14.46 -5.90 -5.84
CA HIS A 415 -13.67 -5.74 -7.07
C HIS A 415 -14.34 -6.38 -8.28
N ASP A 416 -14.76 -7.65 -8.18
CA ASP A 416 -15.40 -8.37 -9.28
C ASP A 416 -16.73 -7.73 -9.71
N SER A 417 -17.46 -7.12 -8.77
CA SER A 417 -18.69 -6.38 -9.08
C SER A 417 -18.40 -5.13 -9.90
N PHE A 418 -17.40 -4.33 -9.51
CA PHE A 418 -17.00 -3.14 -10.25
C PHE A 418 -16.27 -3.46 -11.57
N ALA A 419 -15.53 -4.56 -11.64
CA ALA A 419 -14.79 -5.00 -12.83
C ALA A 419 -15.70 -5.42 -13.99
N LYS A 420 -16.99 -5.70 -13.72
CA LYS A 420 -18.03 -5.86 -14.77
C LYS A 420 -18.27 -4.57 -15.56
N HIS A 421 -17.95 -3.41 -14.99
CA HIS A 421 -18.27 -2.09 -15.53
C HIS A 421 -17.05 -1.29 -16.00
N THR A 422 -15.84 -1.72 -15.62
CA THR A 422 -14.61 -1.05 -16.06
C THR A 422 -13.41 -2.00 -16.03
N ARG A 423 -12.40 -1.66 -16.82
CA ARG A 423 -11.04 -2.22 -16.71
C ARG A 423 -10.02 -1.19 -16.21
N ASN A 424 -10.48 0.05 -15.97
CA ASN A 424 -9.67 1.17 -15.56
C ASN A 424 -9.53 1.17 -14.04
N PHE A 425 -8.60 0.35 -13.55
CA PHE A 425 -8.22 0.27 -12.15
C PHE A 425 -6.85 0.88 -11.92
N ILE A 426 -6.70 1.60 -10.81
CA ILE A 426 -5.42 2.12 -10.31
C ILE A 426 -5.14 1.58 -8.92
N GLU A 427 -3.87 1.62 -8.54
CA GLU A 427 -3.44 1.32 -7.17
C GLU A 427 -3.83 2.49 -6.25
N TYR A 428 -4.41 2.15 -5.10
CA TYR A 428 -4.74 3.08 -4.03
C TYR A 428 -4.43 2.44 -2.68
N ASN A 429 -3.32 2.83 -2.07
CA ASN A 429 -2.86 2.40 -0.75
C ASN A 429 -3.01 0.88 -0.55
N GLY A 430 -2.36 0.07 -1.38
CA GLY A 430 -2.37 -1.40 -1.28
C GLY A 430 -3.60 -2.09 -1.89
N TYR A 431 -4.48 -1.37 -2.60
CA TYR A 431 -5.68 -1.96 -3.22
C TYR A 431 -5.91 -1.49 -4.66
N TRP A 432 -6.56 -2.34 -5.46
CA TRP A 432 -6.99 -1.99 -6.81
C TRP A 432 -8.41 -1.40 -6.81
N LEU A 433 -8.53 -0.09 -7.10
CA LEU A 433 -9.81 0.62 -7.19
C LEU A 433 -10.09 1.15 -8.59
N ALA A 434 -11.36 1.25 -8.94
CA ALA A 434 -11.79 1.82 -10.21
C ALA A 434 -11.49 3.32 -10.26
N ASN A 435 -10.74 3.74 -11.27
CA ASN A 435 -10.41 5.15 -11.49
C ASN A 435 -11.55 5.89 -12.21
N CYS A 436 -12.16 5.22 -13.19
CA CYS A 436 -13.28 5.72 -13.99
C CYS A 436 -14.00 4.55 -14.70
N TYR A 437 -15.25 4.74 -15.11
CA TYR A 437 -16.07 3.77 -15.84
C TYR A 437 -16.26 4.19 -17.30
N ALA A 438 -15.93 3.29 -18.23
CA ALA A 438 -15.89 3.60 -19.66
C ALA A 438 -17.25 4.07 -20.24
N ASP A 439 -18.35 3.54 -19.73
CA ASP A 439 -19.70 3.87 -20.22
C ASP A 439 -20.16 5.28 -19.81
N ALA A 440 -19.67 5.80 -18.68
CA ALA A 440 -20.11 7.06 -18.09
C ALA A 440 -19.05 8.17 -18.26
N GLY A 441 -17.78 7.85 -18.04
CA GLY A 441 -16.73 8.84 -17.89
C GLY A 441 -16.87 9.64 -16.57
N PRO A 442 -15.82 10.34 -16.13
CA PRO A 442 -15.81 10.99 -14.81
C PRO A 442 -16.86 12.10 -14.70
N ILE A 443 -17.25 12.73 -15.81
CA ILE A 443 -18.24 13.81 -15.85
C ILE A 443 -19.67 13.30 -15.64
N GLU A 444 -20.06 12.17 -16.25
CA GLU A 444 -21.40 11.62 -16.01
C GLU A 444 -21.49 11.04 -14.59
N GLU A 445 -20.43 10.39 -14.11
CA GLU A 445 -20.31 9.91 -12.72
C GLU A 445 -20.50 11.07 -11.71
N TYR A 446 -19.81 12.20 -11.96
CA TYR A 446 -19.96 13.43 -11.20
C TYR A 446 -21.42 13.92 -11.20
N HIS A 447 -22.08 14.00 -12.36
CA HIS A 447 -23.46 14.47 -12.44
C HIS A 447 -24.43 13.50 -11.76
N ALA A 448 -24.20 12.19 -11.85
CA ALA A 448 -24.97 11.19 -11.12
C ALA A 448 -24.86 11.40 -9.60
N CYS A 449 -23.66 11.69 -9.08
CA CYS A 449 -23.47 12.03 -7.67
C CYS A 449 -24.27 13.27 -7.27
N ARG A 450 -24.22 14.34 -8.08
CA ARG A 450 -24.90 15.62 -7.79
C ARG A 450 -26.41 15.59 -7.99
N GLN A 451 -26.95 14.70 -8.82
CA GLN A 451 -28.35 14.78 -9.26
C GLN A 451 -29.17 13.51 -8.98
N LYS A 452 -28.51 12.37 -8.75
CA LYS A 452 -29.12 11.05 -8.65
C LYS A 452 -28.50 10.27 -7.50
N CYS A 453 -27.84 9.16 -7.79
CA CYS A 453 -27.11 8.36 -6.81
C CYS A 453 -25.90 7.70 -7.47
N ILE A 454 -24.86 7.48 -6.68
CA ILE A 454 -23.69 6.70 -7.05
C ILE A 454 -23.44 5.56 -6.07
N ILE A 455 -22.67 4.57 -6.52
CA ILE A 455 -22.01 3.57 -5.68
C ILE A 455 -20.50 3.60 -5.92
N LEU A 456 -19.72 3.68 -4.85
CA LEU A 456 -18.26 3.83 -4.87
C LEU A 456 -17.62 2.86 -3.88
N ASP A 457 -16.53 2.19 -4.27
CA ASP A 457 -15.75 1.34 -3.37
C ASP A 457 -14.86 2.18 -2.45
N LEU A 458 -15.04 2.05 -1.15
CA LEU A 458 -14.22 2.68 -0.10
C LEU A 458 -13.56 1.64 0.81
N SER A 459 -13.60 0.36 0.44
CA SER A 459 -13.03 -0.76 1.21
C SER A 459 -11.57 -0.54 1.65
N PRO A 460 -10.71 0.13 0.86
CA PRO A 460 -9.33 0.38 1.26
C PRO A 460 -9.13 1.35 2.43
N LEU A 461 -10.15 2.10 2.86
CA LEU A 461 -10.03 2.90 4.08
C LEU A 461 -9.69 1.98 5.26
N ARG A 462 -8.67 2.35 6.04
CA ARG A 462 -8.11 1.49 7.08
C ARG A 462 -8.98 1.48 8.31
N LYS A 463 -9.38 0.29 8.73
CA LYS A 463 -10.33 0.07 9.81
C LYS A 463 -9.61 -0.62 10.97
N PHE A 464 -9.75 -0.06 12.17
CA PHE A 464 -9.17 -0.60 13.38
C PHE A 464 -10.21 -0.66 14.49
N GLU A 465 -10.44 -1.85 15.03
CA GLU A 465 -11.29 -2.08 16.20
C GLU A 465 -10.49 -1.79 17.47
N ILE A 466 -11.04 -0.93 18.32
CA ILE A 466 -10.44 -0.45 19.57
C ILE A 466 -11.33 -0.94 20.71
N THR A 467 -10.92 -2.04 21.34
CA THR A 467 -11.74 -2.76 22.32
C THR A 467 -11.02 -2.91 23.65
N GLY A 468 -11.71 -2.71 24.77
CA GLY A 468 -11.18 -2.93 26.11
C GLY A 468 -11.61 -1.85 27.10
N PRO A 469 -11.45 -2.09 28.41
CA PRO A 469 -11.93 -1.17 29.45
C PRO A 469 -11.33 0.24 29.36
N ASP A 470 -10.13 0.38 28.76
CA ASP A 470 -9.46 1.66 28.58
C ASP A 470 -9.60 2.23 27.15
N ALA A 471 -10.49 1.69 26.32
CA ALA A 471 -10.68 2.13 24.93
C ALA A 471 -11.09 3.60 24.81
N GLU A 472 -12.01 4.08 25.67
CA GLU A 472 -12.38 5.51 25.70
C GLU A 472 -11.18 6.38 26.10
N ALA A 473 -10.35 5.92 27.04
CA ALA A 473 -9.17 6.67 27.48
C ALA A 473 -8.13 6.81 26.36
N LEU A 474 -7.85 5.73 25.63
CA LEU A 474 -6.98 5.77 24.46
C LEU A 474 -7.54 6.71 23.39
N CYS A 475 -8.81 6.56 23.02
CA CYS A 475 -9.43 7.40 21.99
C CYS A 475 -9.48 8.88 22.42
N GLN A 476 -9.73 9.15 23.71
CA GLN A 476 -9.72 10.49 24.26
C GLN A 476 -8.33 11.12 24.18
N TYR A 477 -7.25 10.35 24.32
CA TYR A 477 -5.89 10.87 24.22
C TYR A 477 -5.36 10.96 22.78
N ALA A 478 -5.68 9.99 21.92
CA ALA A 478 -5.11 9.88 20.57
C ALA A 478 -5.75 10.85 19.55
N PHE A 479 -7.06 11.11 19.68
CA PHE A 479 -7.80 11.92 18.72
C PHE A 479 -8.00 13.36 19.20
N THR A 480 -8.08 14.33 18.30
CA THR A 480 -8.28 15.74 18.68
C THR A 480 -9.68 16.04 19.23
N ARG A 481 -10.73 15.32 18.78
CA ARG A 481 -12.11 15.44 19.28
C ARG A 481 -12.31 14.91 20.70
N ASN A 482 -13.40 15.34 21.34
CA ASN A 482 -13.76 14.89 22.69
C ASN A 482 -14.64 13.63 22.64
N MET A 483 -14.03 12.48 22.86
CA MET A 483 -14.66 11.15 22.79
C MET A 483 -15.63 10.89 23.94
N LYS A 484 -15.42 11.52 25.11
CA LYS A 484 -16.37 11.44 26.24
C LYS A 484 -17.76 11.99 25.92
N THR A 485 -17.86 12.89 24.93
CA THR A 485 -19.13 13.48 24.49
C THR A 485 -19.78 12.72 23.33
N LEU A 486 -19.08 11.77 22.72
CA LEU A 486 -19.61 10.94 21.65
C LEU A 486 -20.53 9.89 22.25
N ALA A 487 -21.81 9.90 21.92
CA ALA A 487 -22.75 8.88 22.38
C ALA A 487 -22.56 7.55 21.62
N VAL A 488 -22.95 6.42 22.23
CA VAL A 488 -23.04 5.13 21.52
C VAL A 488 -23.96 5.28 20.29
N GLY A 489 -23.59 4.65 19.18
CA GLY A 489 -24.22 4.85 17.87
C GLY A 489 -23.78 6.13 17.15
N GLY A 490 -22.89 6.92 17.76
CA GLY A 490 -22.34 8.14 17.20
C GLY A 490 -21.09 7.91 16.36
N VAL A 491 -20.90 8.75 15.35
CA VAL A 491 -19.68 8.89 14.57
C VAL A 491 -19.14 10.30 14.73
N VAL A 492 -17.82 10.48 14.74
CA VAL A 492 -17.22 11.82 14.70
C VAL A 492 -16.03 11.85 13.76
N TYR A 493 -15.94 12.91 12.94
CA TYR A 493 -14.75 13.21 12.16
C TYR A 493 -13.71 13.95 13.03
N THR A 494 -12.47 13.48 13.01
CA THR A 494 -11.37 13.93 13.89
C THR A 494 -10.02 13.82 13.18
N ALA A 495 -9.02 14.51 13.73
CA ALA A 495 -7.62 14.32 13.36
C ALA A 495 -6.90 13.45 14.40
N MET A 496 -5.82 12.80 13.97
CA MET A 496 -4.80 12.13 14.77
C MET A 496 -3.48 12.87 14.57
N CYS A 497 -2.75 13.20 15.64
CA CYS A 497 -1.55 14.03 15.56
C CYS A 497 -0.36 13.40 16.29
N TYR A 498 0.84 13.81 15.88
CA TYR A 498 2.08 13.61 16.63
C TYR A 498 2.22 14.63 17.77
N GLU A 499 3.21 14.43 18.65
CA GLU A 499 3.52 15.35 19.75
C GLU A 499 3.84 16.79 19.27
N HIS A 500 4.41 16.95 18.07
CA HIS A 500 4.70 18.27 17.48
C HIS A 500 3.48 18.93 16.80
N GLY A 501 2.31 18.30 16.88
CA GLY A 501 1.04 18.83 16.37
C GLY A 501 0.79 18.60 14.88
N GLY A 502 1.74 17.99 14.16
CA GLY A 502 1.55 17.56 12.78
C GLY A 502 0.60 16.37 12.69
N MET A 503 -0.11 16.24 11.58
CA MET A 503 -1.13 15.21 11.39
C MET A 503 -0.51 13.86 11.02
N VAL A 504 -0.90 12.81 11.74
CA VAL A 504 -0.63 11.41 11.36
C VAL A 504 -1.64 10.97 10.30
N ASP A 505 -2.91 11.26 10.56
CA ASP A 505 -4.04 10.83 9.73
C ASP A 505 -5.29 11.66 10.11
N ASP A 506 -6.32 11.57 9.26
CA ASP A 506 -7.66 12.08 9.53
C ASP A 506 -8.71 11.02 9.19
N GLY A 507 -9.92 11.15 9.74
CA GLY A 507 -10.90 10.09 9.59
C GLY A 507 -12.03 10.14 10.59
N THR A 508 -12.72 9.01 10.71
CA THR A 508 -13.92 8.89 11.54
C THR A 508 -13.74 7.89 12.67
N VAL A 509 -14.24 8.25 13.85
CA VAL A 509 -14.35 7.36 15.02
C VAL A 509 -15.80 7.00 15.24
N PHE A 510 -16.10 5.71 15.26
CA PHE A 510 -17.40 5.15 15.59
C PHE A 510 -17.39 4.73 17.06
N ARG A 511 -18.42 5.10 17.83
CA ARG A 511 -18.63 4.58 19.18
C ARG A 511 -19.66 3.45 19.16
N LEU A 512 -19.15 2.22 19.16
CA LEU A 512 -19.93 0.98 19.04
C LEU A 512 -20.49 0.52 20.38
N GLY A 513 -19.79 0.84 21.47
CA GLY A 513 -20.27 0.58 22.81
C GLY A 513 -19.60 1.49 23.84
N LYS A 514 -19.69 1.09 25.11
CA LYS A 514 -18.99 1.79 26.20
C LYS A 514 -17.47 1.69 26.03
N ASP A 515 -17.01 0.47 25.83
CA ASP A 515 -15.60 0.04 25.85
C ASP A 515 -15.16 -0.45 24.45
N ASN A 516 -15.79 0.10 23.40
CA ASN A 516 -15.70 -0.38 22.03
C ASN A 516 -15.86 0.80 21.04
N PHE A 517 -14.81 1.03 20.25
CA PHE A 517 -14.72 2.05 19.22
C PHE A 517 -14.12 1.46 17.93
N ARG A 518 -14.37 2.11 16.79
CA ARG A 518 -13.69 1.81 15.53
C ARG A 518 -13.11 3.09 14.94
N TRP A 519 -11.84 3.04 14.55
CA TRP A 519 -11.18 4.08 13.77
C TRP A 519 -11.22 3.71 12.29
N ILE A 520 -11.61 4.66 11.44
CA ILE A 520 -11.55 4.55 9.99
C ILE A 520 -10.75 5.74 9.45
N GLY A 521 -9.53 5.48 8.98
CA GLY A 521 -8.58 6.49 8.47
C GLY A 521 -7.96 6.10 7.13
N GLY A 522 -7.01 6.89 6.65
CA GLY A 522 -6.33 6.69 5.37
C GLY A 522 -5.07 5.83 5.43
N SER A 523 -4.47 5.64 6.61
CA SER A 523 -3.13 5.07 6.76
C SER A 523 -3.06 3.81 7.63
N ASP A 524 -2.26 2.82 7.21
CA ASP A 524 -1.97 1.62 8.01
C ASP A 524 -1.25 1.99 9.33
N TYR A 525 -0.41 3.02 9.30
CA TYR A 525 0.37 3.46 10.45
C TYR A 525 -0.54 3.98 11.59
N GLY A 526 -1.77 4.40 11.30
CA GLY A 526 -2.72 4.83 12.34
C GLY A 526 -2.99 3.75 13.40
N GLY A 527 -3.02 2.48 13.01
CA GLY A 527 -3.17 1.37 13.96
C GLY A 527 -1.92 1.11 14.79
N GLU A 528 -0.73 1.21 14.18
CA GLU A 528 0.55 1.09 14.88
C GLU A 528 0.71 2.21 15.92
N TRP A 529 0.44 3.45 15.52
CA TRP A 529 0.50 4.61 16.42
C TRP A 529 -0.43 4.47 17.62
N LEU A 530 -1.67 4.00 17.42
CA LEU A 530 -2.61 3.75 18.52
C LEU A 530 -2.11 2.69 19.50
N ARG A 531 -1.43 1.63 19.01
CA ARG A 531 -0.82 0.60 19.86
C ARG A 531 0.37 1.15 20.65
N GLU A 532 1.24 1.93 20.01
CA GLU A 532 2.37 2.60 20.67
C GLU A 532 1.88 3.52 21.81
N LEU A 533 0.83 4.31 21.55
CA LEU A 533 0.21 5.15 22.58
C LEU A 533 -0.41 4.32 23.71
N ALA A 534 -1.10 3.22 23.40
CA ALA A 534 -1.67 2.33 24.41
C ALA A 534 -0.59 1.73 25.32
N GLU A 535 0.52 1.26 24.74
CA GLU A 535 1.67 0.71 25.47
C GLU A 535 2.32 1.79 26.34
N LYS A 536 2.63 2.97 25.76
CA LYS A 536 3.25 4.09 26.48
C LYS A 536 2.43 4.54 27.69
N LEU A 537 1.10 4.47 27.59
CA LEU A 537 0.18 4.83 28.66
C LEU A 537 -0.17 3.67 29.61
N GLY A 538 0.27 2.45 29.31
CA GLY A 538 -0.03 1.25 30.11
C GLY A 538 -1.53 0.89 30.12
N LEU A 539 -2.25 1.16 29.03
CA LEU A 539 -3.70 0.97 28.95
C LEU A 539 -4.07 -0.48 28.61
N LYS A 540 -5.18 -0.97 29.17
CA LYS A 540 -5.79 -2.26 28.84
C LYS A 540 -6.76 -2.10 27.68
N VAL A 541 -6.21 -2.08 26.47
CA VAL A 541 -6.93 -1.92 25.22
C VAL A 541 -6.25 -2.72 24.10
N LEU A 542 -7.04 -3.29 23.21
CA LEU A 542 -6.59 -3.93 21.98
C LEU A 542 -6.96 -3.05 20.79
N VAL A 543 -6.02 -2.89 19.86
CA VAL A 543 -6.21 -2.14 18.61
C VAL A 543 -5.86 -3.07 17.46
N ARG A 544 -6.90 -3.59 16.78
CA ARG A 544 -6.80 -4.67 15.81
C ARG A 544 -7.34 -4.27 14.45
N ALA A 545 -6.61 -4.60 13.39
CA ALA A 545 -7.01 -4.28 12.02
C ALA A 545 -8.23 -5.11 11.59
N SER A 546 -9.20 -4.46 10.95
CA SER A 546 -10.41 -5.08 10.39
C SER A 546 -10.61 -4.78 8.91
N THR A 547 -9.68 -4.07 8.25
CA THR A 547 -9.79 -3.67 6.84
C THR A 547 -10.14 -4.85 5.92
N ASP A 548 -9.39 -5.94 6.01
CA ASP A 548 -9.57 -7.14 5.19
C ASP A 548 -10.84 -7.95 5.54
N GLN A 549 -11.49 -7.64 6.66
CA GLN A 549 -12.67 -8.34 7.18
C GLN A 549 -13.94 -7.50 7.10
N LEU A 550 -13.82 -6.20 6.79
CA LEU A 550 -14.92 -5.25 6.74
C LEU A 550 -14.74 -4.31 5.54
N HIS A 551 -15.31 -4.68 4.41
CA HIS A 551 -15.30 -3.89 3.18
C HIS A 551 -16.50 -2.95 3.14
N ASN A 552 -16.40 -1.86 2.38
CA ASN A 552 -17.48 -0.88 2.34
C ASN A 552 -17.63 -0.17 1.00
N VAL A 553 -18.89 0.12 0.66
CA VAL A 553 -19.27 0.98 -0.46
C VAL A 553 -19.99 2.23 0.06
N ALA A 554 -19.76 3.36 -0.59
CA ALA A 554 -20.52 4.58 -0.38
C ALA A 554 -21.66 4.66 -1.40
N VAL A 555 -22.89 4.81 -0.90
CA VAL A 555 -24.09 5.07 -1.69
C VAL A 555 -24.51 6.51 -1.44
N GLN A 556 -24.16 7.42 -2.35
CA GLN A 556 -24.31 8.87 -2.14
C GLN A 556 -25.04 9.55 -3.29
N GLY A 557 -25.58 10.74 -3.03
CA GLY A 557 -26.44 11.50 -3.93
C GLY A 557 -27.85 11.68 -3.35
N PRO A 558 -28.65 12.63 -3.89
CA PRO A 558 -29.98 12.96 -3.39
C PRO A 558 -30.96 11.76 -3.34
N GLU A 559 -30.79 10.76 -4.22
CA GLU A 559 -31.67 9.58 -4.30
C GLU A 559 -31.24 8.42 -3.39
N SER A 560 -30.09 8.53 -2.71
CA SER A 560 -29.50 7.45 -1.91
C SER A 560 -30.40 6.96 -0.77
N ARG A 561 -31.17 7.88 -0.15
CA ARG A 561 -32.12 7.55 0.91
C ARG A 561 -33.27 6.69 0.39
N ASP A 562 -33.93 7.13 -0.67
CA ASP A 562 -35.11 6.44 -1.20
C ASP A 562 -34.74 5.08 -1.80
N LEU A 563 -33.54 4.98 -2.36
CA LEU A 563 -32.95 3.72 -2.81
C LEU A 563 -32.78 2.75 -1.63
N LEU A 564 -32.00 3.13 -0.61
CA LEU A 564 -31.64 2.22 0.49
C LEU A 564 -32.85 1.87 1.37
N ARG A 565 -33.85 2.75 1.48
CA ARG A 565 -35.12 2.48 2.18
C ARG A 565 -35.79 1.18 1.72
N LYS A 566 -35.60 0.79 0.45
CA LYS A 566 -36.22 -0.42 -0.13
C LYS A 566 -35.59 -1.72 0.38
N ILE A 567 -34.33 -1.69 0.83
CA ILE A 567 -33.54 -2.90 1.12
C ILE A 567 -32.99 -2.93 2.55
N VAL A 568 -33.07 -1.83 3.30
CA VAL A 568 -32.56 -1.77 4.68
C VAL A 568 -33.65 -2.22 5.65
N TRP A 569 -33.37 -3.30 6.37
CA TRP A 569 -34.10 -3.69 7.56
C TRP A 569 -33.24 -3.47 8.81
N THR A 570 -33.83 -2.97 9.89
CA THR A 570 -33.17 -2.77 11.18
C THR A 570 -33.95 -3.50 12.28
N ALA A 571 -33.23 -4.07 13.26
CA ALA A 571 -33.88 -4.73 14.39
C ALA A 571 -34.72 -3.73 15.21
N PRO A 572 -35.85 -4.13 15.83
CA PRO A 572 -36.75 -3.21 16.54
C PRO A 572 -36.12 -2.43 17.72
N HIS A 573 -34.98 -2.88 18.23
CA HIS A 573 -34.23 -2.21 19.30
C HIS A 573 -33.17 -1.21 18.78
N ASN A 574 -32.96 -1.15 17.46
CA ASN A 574 -32.08 -0.20 16.80
C ASN A 574 -32.91 0.92 16.13
N PRO A 575 -32.32 2.09 15.86
CA PRO A 575 -32.98 3.14 15.09
C PRO A 575 -33.43 2.62 13.72
N GLU A 576 -34.66 2.94 13.34
CA GLU A 576 -35.15 2.69 11.98
C GLU A 576 -34.33 3.48 10.96
N PHE A 577 -34.28 3.02 9.71
CA PHE A 577 -33.53 3.66 8.63
C PHE A 577 -33.80 5.18 8.53
N ASP A 578 -35.07 5.59 8.57
CA ASP A 578 -35.47 7.00 8.46
C ASP A 578 -35.13 7.85 9.70
N GLN A 579 -34.84 7.20 10.82
CA GLN A 579 -34.47 7.85 12.07
C GLN A 579 -32.95 8.02 12.20
N LEU A 580 -32.17 7.46 11.27
CA LEU A 580 -30.72 7.53 11.30
C LEU A 580 -30.24 8.97 10.99
N GLY A 581 -29.80 9.67 12.05
CA GLY A 581 -29.27 11.03 11.95
C GLY A 581 -27.90 11.11 11.24
N TRP A 582 -27.53 12.30 10.78
CA TRP A 582 -26.20 12.56 10.22
C TRP A 582 -25.11 12.24 11.26
N PHE A 583 -23.99 11.61 10.85
CA PHE A 583 -22.94 11.11 11.75
C PHE A 583 -23.47 10.11 12.81
N ARG A 584 -24.41 9.25 12.41
CA ARG A 584 -24.85 8.07 13.17
C ARG A 584 -24.69 6.82 12.33
N PHE A 585 -24.64 5.67 12.99
CA PHE A 585 -24.65 4.36 12.34
C PHE A 585 -25.64 3.41 13.03
N THR A 586 -26.04 2.36 12.33
CA THR A 586 -26.91 1.31 12.86
C THR A 586 -26.57 -0.05 12.23
N PRO A 587 -26.57 -1.16 12.98
CA PRO A 587 -26.59 -2.49 12.39
C PRO A 587 -27.89 -2.72 11.60
N ALA A 588 -27.76 -3.30 10.41
CA ALA A 588 -28.83 -3.51 9.47
C ALA A 588 -28.70 -4.87 8.76
N ARG A 589 -29.78 -5.28 8.07
CA ARG A 589 -29.83 -6.49 7.26
C ARG A 589 -30.55 -6.23 5.95
N LEU A 590 -30.25 -7.04 4.93
CA LEU A 590 -30.93 -6.96 3.64
C LEU A 590 -32.38 -7.45 3.76
N ASN A 591 -33.33 -6.57 3.46
CA ASN A 591 -34.77 -6.79 3.32
C ASN A 591 -35.53 -7.27 4.57
N THR A 592 -34.97 -8.18 5.37
CA THR A 592 -35.66 -8.90 6.45
C THR A 592 -34.72 -9.21 7.62
N GLU A 593 -35.29 -9.68 8.73
CA GLU A 593 -34.56 -10.12 9.93
C GLU A 593 -33.54 -11.25 9.67
N SER A 594 -33.81 -12.13 8.70
CA SER A 594 -32.91 -13.22 8.32
C SER A 594 -31.95 -12.84 7.18
N GLY A 595 -31.99 -11.58 6.72
CA GLY A 595 -31.16 -11.11 5.63
C GLY A 595 -29.68 -10.97 6.00
N THR A 596 -28.86 -10.81 4.96
CA THR A 596 -27.41 -10.64 5.06
C THR A 596 -27.07 -9.39 5.86
N PRO A 597 -26.23 -9.50 6.91
CA PRO A 597 -25.94 -8.41 7.84
C PRO A 597 -24.93 -7.41 7.25
N PHE A 598 -25.13 -6.14 7.58
CA PHE A 598 -24.19 -5.05 7.30
C PHE A 598 -24.33 -3.93 8.34
N VAL A 599 -23.35 -3.04 8.39
CA VAL A 599 -23.43 -1.79 9.16
C VAL A 599 -23.69 -0.64 8.20
N LEU A 600 -24.69 0.17 8.52
CA LEU A 600 -25.04 1.36 7.76
C LEU A 600 -24.64 2.61 8.54
N SER A 601 -23.80 3.47 7.99
CA SER A 601 -23.52 4.79 8.56
C SER A 601 -24.00 5.91 7.64
N ARG A 602 -24.56 6.97 8.23
CA ARG A 602 -24.91 8.20 7.50
C ARG A 602 -23.72 9.16 7.50
N THR A 603 -22.70 8.76 6.76
CA THR A 603 -21.42 9.45 6.53
C THR A 603 -21.09 9.47 5.04
N GLY A 604 -20.06 10.22 4.66
CA GLY A 604 -19.49 10.12 3.32
C GLY A 604 -18.61 11.30 2.94
N TYR A 605 -18.02 11.22 1.75
CA TYR A 605 -16.88 12.04 1.32
C TYR A 605 -17.12 12.82 0.01
N THR A 606 -18.37 12.89 -0.45
CA THR A 606 -18.75 13.57 -1.70
C THR A 606 -19.39 14.95 -1.51
N GLY A 607 -19.68 15.33 -0.26
CA GLY A 607 -20.48 16.52 0.05
C GLY A 607 -21.98 16.36 -0.27
N GLU A 608 -22.45 15.15 -0.56
CA GLU A 608 -23.87 14.84 -0.80
C GLU A 608 -24.52 14.10 0.37
N LEU A 609 -25.85 14.03 0.37
CA LEU A 609 -26.57 13.03 1.16
C LEU A 609 -26.04 11.64 0.80
N GLY A 610 -25.84 10.77 1.79
CA GLY A 610 -25.46 9.40 1.50
C GLY A 610 -25.17 8.58 2.74
N TYR A 611 -24.83 7.32 2.47
CA TYR A 611 -24.56 6.31 3.46
C TYR A 611 -23.37 5.46 3.05
N GLU A 612 -22.65 4.91 4.01
CA GLU A 612 -21.67 3.86 3.79
C GLU A 612 -22.24 2.53 4.29
N VAL A 613 -22.12 1.51 3.45
CA VAL A 613 -22.59 0.14 3.71
C VAL A 613 -21.36 -0.73 3.91
N MET A 614 -21.17 -1.23 5.13
CA MET A 614 -20.01 -2.03 5.54
C MET A 614 -20.41 -3.49 5.77
N CYS A 615 -19.76 -4.43 5.11
CA CYS A 615 -20.05 -5.87 5.22
C CYS A 615 -18.78 -6.72 5.14
N HIS A 616 -18.90 -8.00 5.50
CA HIS A 616 -17.80 -8.95 5.32
C HIS A 616 -17.51 -9.19 3.83
N PRO A 617 -16.25 -9.45 3.40
CA PRO A 617 -15.91 -9.70 2.00
C PRO A 617 -16.78 -10.74 1.30
N LYS A 618 -17.11 -11.83 2.01
CA LYS A 618 -17.98 -12.92 1.52
C LYS A 618 -19.39 -12.46 1.09
N ASP A 619 -19.88 -11.35 1.65
CA ASP A 619 -21.23 -10.83 1.46
C ASP A 619 -21.26 -9.66 0.45
N CYS A 620 -20.09 -9.19 -0.03
CA CYS A 620 -19.97 -8.01 -0.88
C CYS A 620 -20.73 -8.13 -2.19
N ALA A 621 -20.67 -9.30 -2.86
CA ALA A 621 -21.37 -9.52 -4.12
C ALA A 621 -22.90 -9.39 -3.95
N GLU A 622 -23.47 -10.01 -2.92
CA GLU A 622 -24.91 -9.96 -2.64
C GLU A 622 -25.37 -8.55 -2.29
N ILE A 623 -24.61 -7.85 -1.42
CA ILE A 623 -24.89 -6.47 -1.01
C ILE A 623 -24.84 -5.53 -2.23
N PHE A 624 -23.82 -5.67 -3.08
CA PHE A 624 -23.69 -4.88 -4.30
C PHE A 624 -24.88 -5.11 -5.23
N ASP A 625 -25.20 -6.37 -5.53
CA ASP A 625 -26.28 -6.72 -6.46
C ASP A 625 -27.64 -6.21 -5.94
N ALA A 626 -27.89 -6.28 -4.63
CA ALA A 626 -29.10 -5.74 -4.02
C ALA A 626 -29.21 -4.22 -4.18
N ILE A 627 -28.13 -3.47 -3.89
CA ILE A 627 -28.08 -2.01 -4.08
C ILE A 627 -28.23 -1.66 -5.56
N TRP A 628 -27.51 -2.38 -6.42
CA TRP A 628 -27.48 -2.15 -7.86
C TRP A 628 -28.85 -2.35 -8.50
N GLN A 629 -29.55 -3.43 -8.13
CA GLN A 629 -30.86 -3.77 -8.67
C GLN A 629 -31.90 -2.70 -8.32
N VAL A 630 -32.03 -2.33 -7.05
CA VAL A 630 -33.01 -1.29 -6.66
C VAL A 630 -32.58 0.10 -7.12
N GLY A 631 -31.28 0.32 -7.31
CA GLY A 631 -30.71 1.58 -7.78
C GLY A 631 -30.99 1.92 -9.23
N GLN A 632 -31.36 0.94 -10.08
CA GLN A 632 -31.72 1.20 -11.47
C GLN A 632 -32.86 2.23 -11.59
N ASP A 633 -33.88 2.12 -10.73
CA ASP A 633 -35.02 3.04 -10.69
C ASP A 633 -34.65 4.45 -10.18
N HIS A 634 -33.48 4.61 -9.56
CA HIS A 634 -32.97 5.85 -9.00
C HIS A 634 -31.84 6.48 -9.83
N GLY A 635 -31.52 5.90 -10.99
CA GLY A 635 -30.42 6.36 -11.84
C GLY A 635 -29.04 6.15 -11.20
N LEU A 636 -28.88 5.07 -10.42
CA LEU A 636 -27.61 4.70 -9.81
C LEU A 636 -26.53 4.51 -10.88
N LYS A 637 -25.35 5.08 -10.65
CA LYS A 637 -24.14 4.86 -11.46
C LYS A 637 -22.97 4.44 -10.58
N PRO A 638 -22.05 3.61 -11.08
CA PRO A 638 -20.80 3.40 -10.37
C PRO A 638 -19.95 4.67 -10.51
N MET A 639 -19.11 4.98 -9.52
CA MET A 639 -18.28 6.18 -9.49
C MET A 639 -16.83 5.81 -9.16
N GLY A 640 -15.90 6.41 -9.90
CA GLY A 640 -14.46 6.20 -9.75
C GLY A 640 -13.76 7.35 -9.02
N LEU A 641 -12.45 7.19 -8.81
CA LEU A 641 -11.63 8.15 -8.08
C LEU A 641 -11.52 9.53 -8.77
N GLU A 642 -11.52 9.60 -10.10
CA GLU A 642 -11.46 10.88 -10.82
C GLU A 642 -12.68 11.77 -10.51
N ALA A 643 -13.88 11.20 -10.56
CA ALA A 643 -15.10 11.92 -10.22
C ALA A 643 -15.17 12.25 -8.72
N LEU A 644 -14.60 11.38 -7.86
CA LEU A 644 -14.55 11.59 -6.41
C LEU A 644 -13.72 12.82 -6.07
N ASP A 645 -12.58 12.97 -6.74
CA ASP A 645 -11.68 14.11 -6.53
C ASP A 645 -12.39 15.43 -6.90
N MET A 646 -13.19 15.45 -7.97
CA MET A 646 -14.00 16.62 -8.33
C MET A 646 -14.99 16.99 -7.22
N VAL A 647 -15.80 16.04 -6.75
CA VAL A 647 -16.86 16.36 -5.79
C VAL A 647 -16.32 16.69 -4.39
N ARG A 648 -15.21 16.06 -3.97
CA ARG A 648 -14.59 16.30 -2.67
C ARG A 648 -13.90 17.66 -2.62
N ILE A 649 -13.25 18.08 -3.71
CA ILE A 649 -12.61 19.41 -3.81
C ILE A 649 -13.67 20.51 -3.81
N GLU A 650 -14.75 20.35 -4.56
CA GLU A 650 -15.89 21.28 -4.51
C GLU A 650 -16.46 21.41 -3.09
N ALA A 651 -16.50 20.30 -2.35
CA ALA A 651 -16.93 20.25 -0.97
C ALA A 651 -15.86 20.74 0.04
N GLY A 652 -14.64 21.08 -0.40
CA GLY A 652 -13.55 21.49 0.50
C GLY A 652 -13.12 20.39 1.49
N LEU A 653 -13.16 19.14 1.06
CA LEU A 653 -12.72 17.98 1.84
C LEU A 653 -11.24 17.67 1.53
N ILE A 654 -10.45 17.49 2.59
CA ILE A 654 -8.99 17.33 2.49
C ILE A 654 -8.56 15.89 2.24
N PHE A 655 -7.40 15.72 1.61
CA PHE A 655 -6.83 14.43 1.26
C PHE A 655 -5.35 14.34 1.70
N ALA A 656 -4.98 13.24 2.35
CA ALA A 656 -3.62 12.99 2.84
C ALA A 656 -2.59 12.98 1.71
N GLY A 657 -1.43 13.58 1.92
CA GLY A 657 -0.38 13.71 0.89
C GLY A 657 -0.59 14.85 -0.10
N TYR A 658 -1.78 15.46 -0.11
CA TYR A 658 -2.09 16.65 -0.93
C TYR A 658 -2.32 17.87 -0.04
N ASP A 659 -3.34 17.80 0.80
CA ASP A 659 -3.79 18.93 1.62
C ASP A 659 -3.15 18.94 3.02
N PHE A 660 -2.65 17.79 3.47
CA PHE A 660 -1.90 17.66 4.72
C PHE A 660 -0.83 16.56 4.67
N SER A 661 0.12 16.66 5.59
CA SER A 661 1.18 15.69 5.88
C SER A 661 1.55 15.78 7.36
N ASP A 662 2.57 15.02 7.78
CA ASP A 662 3.19 15.11 9.10
C ASP A 662 3.74 16.52 9.42
N GLN A 663 3.97 17.38 8.43
CA GLN A 663 4.40 18.77 8.67
C GLN A 663 3.23 19.74 8.88
N THR A 664 2.02 19.32 8.53
CA THR A 664 0.81 20.15 8.52
C THR A 664 -0.02 19.89 9.77
N ASP A 665 -0.48 20.94 10.46
CA ASP A 665 -1.42 20.78 11.58
C ASP A 665 -2.90 20.92 11.12
N PRO A 666 -3.88 20.47 11.93
CA PRO A 666 -5.29 20.54 11.57
C PRO A 666 -5.83 21.94 11.28
N PHE A 667 -5.22 23.02 11.81
CA PHE A 667 -5.65 24.38 11.50
C PHE A 667 -5.18 24.79 10.11
N GLU A 668 -3.92 24.50 9.78
CA GLU A 668 -3.34 24.73 8.46
C GLU A 668 -3.99 23.85 7.38
N ALA A 669 -4.45 22.64 7.73
CA ALA A 669 -5.21 21.74 6.88
C ALA A 669 -6.71 22.11 6.76
N GLY A 670 -7.18 23.22 7.32
CA GLY A 670 -8.58 23.64 7.18
C GLY A 670 -9.62 22.84 7.98
N ILE A 671 -9.19 21.87 8.78
CA ILE A 671 -10.06 21.05 9.65
C ILE A 671 -9.96 21.41 11.13
N GLY A 672 -9.58 22.65 11.44
CA GLY A 672 -9.41 23.14 12.82
C GLY A 672 -10.66 23.02 13.72
N PHE A 673 -11.84 22.84 13.11
CA PHE A 673 -13.09 22.53 13.84
C PHE A 673 -13.04 21.17 14.56
N THR A 674 -12.10 20.29 14.20
CA THR A 674 -11.83 19.01 14.87
C THR A 674 -11.02 19.15 16.15
N VAL A 675 -10.45 20.34 16.43
CA VAL A 675 -9.58 20.60 17.58
C VAL A 675 -10.26 21.52 18.61
N PRO A 676 -11.24 21.02 19.39
CA PRO A 676 -12.04 21.83 20.31
C PRO A 676 -11.29 22.13 21.62
N LEU A 677 -10.17 22.86 21.56
CA LEU A 677 -9.29 23.19 22.70
C LEU A 677 -10.02 23.80 23.92
N LYS A 678 -11.17 24.46 23.68
CA LYS A 678 -11.99 25.08 24.74
C LYS A 678 -12.88 24.07 25.46
N SER A 679 -13.48 23.11 24.73
CA SER A 679 -14.46 22.16 25.30
C SER A 679 -13.87 20.78 25.57
N LYS A 680 -12.66 20.49 25.09
CA LYS A 680 -11.84 19.35 25.50
C LYS A 680 -10.74 19.85 26.43
N THR A 681 -11.04 19.80 27.72
CA THR A 681 -10.10 20.23 28.77
C THR A 681 -9.08 19.15 29.12
N ASP A 682 -9.42 17.89 28.86
CA ASP A 682 -8.48 16.77 29.00
C ASP A 682 -7.29 16.95 28.06
N ASP A 683 -6.15 16.41 28.49
CA ASP A 683 -4.97 16.37 27.64
C ASP A 683 -5.13 15.35 26.51
N PHE A 684 -4.44 15.60 25.39
CA PHE A 684 -4.39 14.72 24.23
C PHE A 684 -3.07 14.92 23.49
N ILE A 685 -2.63 13.92 22.73
CA ILE A 685 -1.35 13.95 22.04
C ILE A 685 -1.26 15.17 21.09
N GLY A 686 -0.18 15.94 21.23
CA GLY A 686 0.04 17.16 20.44
C GLY A 686 -0.73 18.42 20.89
N ARG A 687 -1.54 18.36 21.95
CA ARG A 687 -2.37 19.48 22.44
C ARG A 687 -1.58 20.78 22.62
N ASP A 688 -0.45 20.73 23.34
CA ASP A 688 0.35 21.93 23.61
C ASP A 688 0.97 22.53 22.35
N ALA A 689 1.39 21.68 21.40
CA ALA A 689 1.87 22.15 20.11
C ALA A 689 0.76 22.82 19.30
N LEU A 690 -0.46 22.26 19.34
CA LEU A 690 -1.63 22.81 18.67
C LEU A 690 -2.11 24.13 19.30
N ILE A 691 -1.96 24.32 20.61
CA ILE A 691 -2.20 25.62 21.25
C ILE A 691 -1.24 26.67 20.67
N ARG A 692 0.07 26.37 20.64
CA ARG A 692 1.09 27.29 20.11
C ARG A 692 0.86 27.61 18.63
N ARG A 693 0.55 26.59 17.82
CA ARG A 693 0.25 26.73 16.37
C ARG A 693 -1.01 27.55 16.12
N LYS A 694 -2.04 27.38 16.95
CA LYS A 694 -3.26 28.21 16.87
C LYS A 694 -3.02 29.68 17.25
N GLU A 695 -2.13 29.93 18.20
CA GLU A 695 -1.75 31.29 18.62
C GLU A 695 -0.84 31.97 17.60
N ASN A 696 -0.08 31.20 16.82
CA ASN A 696 0.89 31.69 15.84
C ASN A 696 0.72 30.96 14.49
N PRO A 697 -0.42 31.12 13.80
CA PRO A 697 -0.66 30.45 12.54
C PRO A 697 0.26 31.03 11.45
N MET A 698 0.97 30.16 10.72
CA MET A 698 1.84 30.58 9.63
C MET A 698 1.13 30.49 8.29
N ARG A 699 0.34 29.43 8.10
CA ARG A 699 -0.45 29.20 6.89
C ARG A 699 -1.92 28.99 7.18
N LYS A 700 -2.75 29.08 6.14
CA LYS A 700 -4.17 28.75 6.17
C LYS A 700 -4.59 28.09 4.86
N LEU A 701 -5.39 27.03 4.94
CA LEU A 701 -6.06 26.48 3.78
C LEU A 701 -7.22 27.39 3.36
N VAL A 702 -7.24 27.77 2.08
CA VAL A 702 -8.26 28.63 1.47
C VAL A 702 -8.79 28.01 0.18
N GLY A 703 -10.02 28.35 -0.18
CA GLY A 703 -10.56 28.09 -1.52
C GLY A 703 -10.13 29.20 -2.48
N LEU A 704 -9.83 28.84 -3.72
CA LEU A 704 -9.46 29.77 -4.79
C LEU A 704 -10.43 29.68 -5.97
N GLU A 705 -10.79 30.82 -6.53
CA GLU A 705 -11.38 30.93 -7.86
C GLU A 705 -10.31 31.42 -8.84
N ILE A 706 -10.12 30.69 -9.94
CA ILE A 706 -9.04 30.94 -10.89
C ILE A 706 -9.65 31.43 -12.20
N ASP A 707 -9.33 32.66 -12.58
CA ASP A 707 -9.83 33.30 -13.81
C ASP A 707 -8.95 32.91 -15.00
N SER A 708 -9.04 31.64 -15.36
CA SER A 708 -8.29 31.07 -16.49
C SER A 708 -8.97 29.81 -17.00
N ASN A 709 -8.81 29.53 -18.29
CA ASN A 709 -9.13 28.24 -18.88
C ASN A 709 -7.97 27.24 -18.82
N VAL A 710 -6.78 27.68 -18.40
CA VAL A 710 -5.64 26.79 -18.16
C VAL A 710 -5.86 26.06 -16.84
N GLU A 711 -5.70 24.74 -16.86
CA GLU A 711 -5.80 23.90 -15.67
C GLU A 711 -4.69 24.20 -14.66
N VAL A 712 -5.05 24.08 -13.39
CA VAL A 712 -4.18 24.26 -12.23
C VAL A 712 -4.11 22.93 -11.50
N GLY A 713 -2.92 22.60 -11.00
CA GLY A 713 -2.65 21.31 -10.36
C GLY A 713 -1.96 21.46 -9.01
N HIS A 714 -1.86 20.34 -8.30
CA HIS A 714 -1.08 20.23 -7.07
C HIS A 714 0.35 20.74 -7.26
N GLY A 715 0.84 21.52 -6.30
CA GLY A 715 2.20 22.08 -6.30
C GLY A 715 2.38 23.35 -7.11
N ASP A 716 1.38 23.81 -7.88
CA ASP A 716 1.46 25.13 -8.53
C ASP A 716 1.63 26.24 -7.45
N CYS A 717 2.60 27.12 -7.66
CA CYS A 717 2.96 28.17 -6.72
C CYS A 717 1.86 29.25 -6.65
N VAL A 718 1.53 29.74 -5.45
CA VAL A 718 0.65 30.90 -5.27
C VAL A 718 1.50 32.16 -5.04
N HIS A 719 1.25 33.23 -5.79
CA HIS A 719 2.06 34.43 -5.81
C HIS A 719 1.30 35.73 -5.49
N VAL A 720 2.03 36.66 -4.86
CA VAL A 720 1.72 38.09 -4.85
C VAL A 720 2.93 38.84 -5.40
N GLY A 721 2.79 39.37 -6.61
CA GLY A 721 3.92 39.89 -7.38
C GLY A 721 4.97 38.79 -7.61
N ARG A 722 6.22 39.04 -7.21
CA ARG A 722 7.29 38.02 -7.34
C ARG A 722 7.34 37.03 -6.18
N ALA A 723 6.81 37.37 -5.01
CA ALA A 723 6.90 36.50 -3.84
C ALA A 723 5.98 35.30 -4.01
N GLN A 724 6.48 34.09 -3.74
CA GLN A 724 5.63 32.92 -3.54
C GLN A 724 5.11 32.96 -2.10
N ILE A 725 3.80 33.04 -1.94
CA ILE A 725 3.11 33.14 -0.66
C ILE A 725 2.31 31.88 -0.32
N GLY A 726 2.42 30.82 -1.12
CA GLY A 726 1.72 29.57 -0.88
C GLY A 726 1.86 28.60 -2.03
N GLU A 727 1.03 27.56 -1.99
CA GLU A 727 0.94 26.52 -3.01
C GLU A 727 -0.50 26.01 -3.12
N VAL A 728 -0.86 25.57 -4.32
CA VAL A 728 -2.09 24.84 -4.57
C VAL A 728 -1.93 23.41 -4.06
N THR A 729 -2.88 22.95 -3.24
CA THR A 729 -2.86 21.59 -2.68
C THR A 729 -3.76 20.65 -3.49
N SER A 730 -4.95 21.08 -3.88
CA SER A 730 -5.90 20.29 -4.69
C SER A 730 -6.62 21.19 -5.67
N ALA A 731 -6.86 20.77 -6.91
CA ALA A 731 -7.50 21.63 -7.92
C ALA A 731 -8.25 20.83 -8.98
N ILE A 732 -9.37 21.40 -9.45
CA ILE A 732 -10.20 20.84 -10.53
C ILE A 732 -10.86 21.93 -11.37
N ARG A 733 -11.25 21.57 -12.59
CA ARG A 733 -12.24 22.34 -13.36
C ARG A 733 -13.64 21.84 -12.99
N SER A 734 -14.37 22.63 -12.22
CA SER A 734 -15.70 22.25 -11.73
C SER A 734 -16.71 22.17 -12.87
N PRO A 735 -17.35 21.00 -13.12
CA PRO A 735 -18.36 20.87 -14.16
C PRO A 735 -19.60 21.71 -13.85
N LEU A 736 -20.00 21.80 -12.58
CA LEU A 736 -21.19 22.55 -12.16
C LEU A 736 -20.97 24.07 -12.19
N LEU A 737 -19.80 24.54 -11.75
CA LEU A 737 -19.50 25.98 -11.67
C LEU A 737 -18.95 26.53 -12.99
N GLY A 738 -18.45 25.68 -13.89
CA GLY A 738 -17.83 26.09 -15.16
C GLY A 738 -16.52 26.87 -14.98
N LYS A 739 -15.84 26.69 -13.84
CA LYS A 739 -14.64 27.45 -13.44
C LYS A 739 -13.55 26.52 -12.92
N ASN A 740 -12.29 26.98 -13.00
CA ASN A 740 -11.19 26.36 -12.27
C ASN A 740 -11.26 26.80 -10.80
N ILE A 741 -11.24 25.82 -9.91
CA ILE A 741 -11.21 26.03 -8.46
C ILE A 741 -10.06 25.24 -7.85
N ALA A 742 -9.57 25.70 -6.70
CA ALA A 742 -8.53 25.00 -5.97
C ALA A 742 -8.67 25.18 -4.46
N LEU A 743 -8.14 24.22 -3.71
CA LEU A 743 -7.70 24.39 -2.33
C LEU A 743 -6.22 24.79 -2.38
N ALA A 744 -5.84 25.77 -1.56
CA ALA A 744 -4.47 26.24 -1.48
C ALA A 744 -4.08 26.59 -0.06
N ARG A 745 -2.83 26.32 0.29
CA ARG A 745 -2.26 26.69 1.58
C ARG A 745 -1.43 27.97 1.40
N VAL A 746 -1.91 29.06 1.99
CA VAL A 746 -1.34 30.40 1.79
C VAL A 746 -0.88 31.02 3.09
N ASP A 747 0.04 31.98 3.00
CA ASP A 747 0.46 32.83 4.11
C ASP A 747 -0.77 33.54 4.74
N VAL A 748 -0.84 33.55 6.08
CA VAL A 748 -1.95 34.18 6.81
C VAL A 748 -2.10 35.67 6.50
N ALA A 749 -1.02 36.37 6.12
CA ALA A 749 -1.06 37.78 5.74
C ALA A 749 -1.86 38.04 4.45
N HIS A 750 -2.09 37.00 3.65
CA HIS A 750 -2.76 37.07 2.35
C HIS A 750 -4.00 36.20 2.27
N CYS A 751 -4.57 35.73 3.40
CA CYS A 751 -5.60 34.69 3.41
C CYS A 751 -7.06 35.19 3.44
N GLU A 752 -7.28 36.51 3.35
CA GLU A 752 -8.62 37.09 3.42
C GLU A 752 -9.40 36.90 2.11
N PRO A 753 -10.71 36.57 2.19
CA PRO A 753 -11.57 36.51 1.02
C PRO A 753 -11.49 37.75 0.13
N GLY A 754 -11.50 37.55 -1.19
CA GLY A 754 -11.41 38.61 -2.17
C GLY A 754 -9.98 39.06 -2.50
N THR A 755 -8.96 38.62 -1.76
CA THR A 755 -7.55 38.91 -2.07
C THR A 755 -7.18 38.41 -3.46
N GLU A 756 -6.66 39.29 -4.30
CA GLU A 756 -6.15 38.96 -5.64
C GLU A 756 -4.74 38.39 -5.56
N LEU A 757 -4.50 37.33 -6.34
CA LEU A 757 -3.26 36.57 -6.37
C LEU A 757 -3.03 35.97 -7.76
N GLU A 758 -1.86 35.38 -7.96
CA GLU A 758 -1.50 34.75 -9.23
C GLU A 758 -1.05 33.31 -9.00
N ILE A 759 -1.54 32.39 -9.84
CA ILE A 759 -1.04 31.01 -9.86
C ILE A 759 0.11 30.92 -10.85
N GLY A 760 1.29 30.58 -10.32
CA GLY A 760 2.47 30.29 -11.11
C GLY A 760 2.50 28.84 -11.53
N LYS A 761 2.48 28.60 -12.84
CA LYS A 761 2.70 27.26 -13.38
C LYS A 761 4.17 26.85 -13.17
N LEU A 762 4.41 25.55 -13.04
CA LEU A 762 5.75 24.94 -13.03
C LEU A 762 6.41 24.96 -14.44
N ASP A 763 6.39 26.13 -15.10
CA ASP A 763 6.86 26.34 -16.47
C ASP A 763 8.05 27.31 -16.56
N GLY A 764 8.76 27.51 -15.45
CA GLY A 764 9.89 28.44 -15.38
C GLY A 764 9.46 29.91 -15.32
N HIS A 765 8.36 30.23 -14.63
CA HIS A 765 7.80 31.57 -14.48
C HIS A 765 7.22 32.20 -15.75
N GLN A 766 6.82 31.40 -16.75
CA GLN A 766 6.27 31.92 -18.00
C GLN A 766 4.80 32.33 -17.85
N LYS A 767 4.02 31.57 -17.07
CA LYS A 767 2.60 31.86 -16.85
C LYS A 767 2.30 32.29 -15.42
N ARG A 768 1.43 33.28 -15.32
CA ARG A 768 0.77 33.75 -14.10
C ARG A 768 -0.72 33.83 -14.38
N LEU A 769 -1.50 32.96 -13.75
CA LEU A 769 -2.94 32.89 -13.93
C LEU A 769 -3.61 33.75 -12.85
N PRO A 770 -4.44 34.74 -13.19
CA PRO A 770 -5.16 35.51 -12.20
C PRO A 770 -6.07 34.60 -11.36
N ALA A 771 -6.04 34.79 -10.05
CA ALA A 771 -6.91 34.07 -9.14
C ALA A 771 -7.26 34.94 -7.95
N ARG A 772 -8.26 34.51 -7.19
CA ARG A 772 -8.78 35.23 -6.04
C ARG A 772 -9.18 34.25 -4.95
N ILE A 773 -8.93 34.63 -3.70
CA ILE A 773 -9.43 33.86 -2.55
C ILE A 773 -10.95 33.91 -2.53
N ALA A 774 -11.57 32.73 -2.55
CA ALA A 774 -13.01 32.56 -2.50
C ALA A 774 -13.57 32.91 -1.11
N GLU A 775 -14.87 33.19 -1.05
CA GLU A 775 -15.56 33.49 0.22
C GLU A 775 -15.53 32.33 1.21
N ASN A 776 -15.56 31.09 0.70
CA ASN A 776 -15.58 29.87 1.49
C ASN A 776 -14.53 28.89 0.99
N LEU A 777 -14.08 28.00 1.89
CA LEU A 777 -13.21 26.89 1.52
C LEU A 777 -13.89 25.93 0.52
N ALA A 778 -15.16 25.59 0.79
CA ALA A 778 -15.98 24.81 -0.13
C ALA A 778 -16.60 25.72 -1.20
N ALA A 779 -16.35 25.40 -2.46
CA ALA A 779 -16.94 26.10 -3.60
C ALA A 779 -18.42 25.72 -3.81
N PHE A 780 -18.83 24.54 -3.34
CA PHE A 780 -20.19 24.03 -3.42
C PHE A 780 -20.75 23.66 -2.05
N ASP A 781 -22.01 24.06 -1.81
CA ASP A 781 -22.74 23.85 -0.54
C ASP A 781 -21.87 24.13 0.72
N PRO A 782 -21.38 25.37 0.90
CA PRO A 782 -20.49 25.72 2.01
C PRO A 782 -21.17 25.55 3.38
N LYS A 783 -22.51 25.57 3.43
CA LYS A 783 -23.30 25.38 4.65
C LYS A 783 -23.57 23.91 4.97
N LYS A 784 -23.20 22.98 4.07
CA LYS A 784 -23.42 21.54 4.20
C LYS A 784 -24.91 21.20 4.38
N GLU A 785 -25.77 21.86 3.62
CA GLU A 785 -27.22 21.63 3.63
C GLU A 785 -27.58 20.28 3.02
N ARG A 786 -26.92 19.88 1.91
CA ARG A 786 -27.17 18.61 1.22
C ARG A 786 -26.82 17.37 2.03
N PRO A 787 -25.62 17.22 2.64
CA PRO A 787 -25.31 16.05 3.46
C PRO A 787 -26.15 15.98 4.75
N ARG A 788 -26.74 17.10 5.19
CA ARG A 788 -27.63 17.18 6.36
C ARG A 788 -29.11 16.96 6.04
N SER A 789 -29.51 17.12 4.77
CA SER A 789 -30.88 16.94 4.29
C SER A 789 -31.41 15.53 4.47
#